data_AF-A0A661X141-F1
#
_entry.id   AF-A0A661X141-F1
#
_cell.length_a   1.000
_cell.length_b   1.000
_cell.length_c   1.000
_cell.angle_alpha   90.00
_cell.angle_beta   90.00
_cell.angle_gamma   90.00
#
_symmetry.space_group_name_H-M   'P 1'
#
loop_
_entity.id
_entity.type
_entity.pdbx_description
1 polymer ?
#
loop_
_entity_poly.entity_id
_entity_poly.type
_entity_poly.pdbx_seq_one_letter_code
_entity_poly.pdbx_strand_id
1 'polypeptide(L)'
;MKLLQFVISVLSVSSVAFAAPPHGAQWKLIPEFSDEFNGNKLDTAKWYDHNPTWLGREPGYFNPENVVVTNGKLHLYAKAEELPNLPKGFHDFTTVAVRSKNTVLYGYFEMKFKPMKSRASSAFWFYQQEPGAGFVTNIYWWTEIDVFEIGGVGKHSNTYYMTAHIWNTVNTNKHWRRSKKWYSPHKLVDGEHIAALEWDENEIKWFYDGKLLFKTENIAWHQPLTMNFDSEIFTGWFGLPKKTNLPSVFTIDYIRSYKKVEKTEPISEIDLQVKNWKWRPPASKPFPILAWFGPNDIQISDSTWADMDEAGFNLCISPFNKIQLNQKAIQLGKKYGIGCFLKEYRMNKKKLKDVVERWSDEKSLAGYYLKDEPSATNFPLLTKINREFKKLDSNHWLYINLFPDYACNAVLGTNSYAAYLNSFIESFKPEVLSYDYYCITTNGIKKTYYKNLEIIRNVSLKNNIPFWAFTLSNVHRNYPQPTEGHIRFQLFSNLAYGAKGLQYYTYCNIWNHIGLIDKKGARTDTYEIAKKVNREIQGLAPLLLNLKSIAVFHTKPVPEGTKFFTSYNGVISCSNAPAVLGFFKSPENEIFLMIVNRNPFEEAEIFLTFDKNVESVMEADRFKKGCPLIPIRIDNQKLKIKLSPGNARLFKI
;
A
#
# COMPACT_ATOMS: atom_id res chain seq x y z
N MET A 1 3.50 -64.60 -29.57
CA MET A 1 3.20 -63.67 -28.46
C MET A 1 3.20 -62.25 -29.00
N LYS A 2 2.01 -61.67 -29.25
CA LYS A 2 1.84 -60.25 -29.59
C LYS A 2 1.16 -59.59 -28.39
N LEU A 3 1.85 -58.69 -27.70
CA LEU A 3 1.27 -57.87 -26.64
C LEU A 3 0.68 -56.59 -27.26
N LEU A 4 -0.63 -56.40 -27.08
CA LEU A 4 -1.31 -55.12 -27.28
C LEU A 4 -0.89 -54.18 -26.13
N GLN A 5 -0.39 -52.99 -26.45
CA GLN A 5 -0.19 -51.92 -25.47
C GLN A 5 -1.19 -50.80 -25.80
N PHE A 6 -2.21 -50.69 -24.95
CA PHE A 6 -3.25 -49.67 -25.01
C PHE A 6 -2.63 -48.30 -24.69
N VAL A 7 -2.68 -47.37 -25.65
CA VAL A 7 -2.36 -45.96 -25.42
C VAL A 7 -3.61 -45.31 -24.80
N ILE A 8 -3.55 -45.05 -23.49
CA ILE A 8 -4.53 -44.19 -22.82
C ILE A 8 -4.19 -42.75 -23.20
N SER A 9 -4.95 -42.19 -24.14
CA SER A 9 -4.97 -40.74 -24.38
C SER A 9 -5.69 -40.07 -23.21
N VAL A 10 -4.93 -39.47 -22.29
CA VAL A 10 -5.48 -38.55 -21.31
C VAL A 10 -5.83 -37.26 -22.07
N LEU A 11 -7.10 -37.14 -22.45
CA LEU A 11 -7.68 -35.86 -22.85
C LEU A 11 -7.60 -34.93 -21.64
N SER A 12 -6.65 -34.00 -21.67
CA SER A 12 -6.68 -32.82 -20.82
C SER A 12 -7.96 -32.06 -21.15
N VAL A 13 -8.91 -32.07 -20.20
CA VAL A 13 -10.10 -31.23 -20.31
C VAL A 13 -9.61 -29.79 -20.33
N SER A 14 -9.81 -29.17 -21.48
CA SER A 14 -9.50 -27.80 -21.83
C SER A 14 -9.84 -26.83 -20.71
N SER A 15 -8.93 -25.90 -20.44
CA SER A 15 -9.18 -24.74 -19.59
C SER A 15 -10.45 -24.03 -20.06
N VAL A 16 -11.48 -24.02 -19.21
CA VAL A 16 -12.66 -23.18 -19.42
C VAL A 16 -12.15 -21.74 -19.47
N ALA A 17 -12.20 -21.12 -20.65
CA ALA A 17 -11.81 -19.73 -20.81
C ALA A 17 -12.77 -18.85 -20.02
N PHE A 18 -12.30 -18.26 -18.92
CA PHE A 18 -13.05 -17.29 -18.14
C PHE A 18 -13.31 -16.04 -19.00
N ALA A 19 -14.55 -15.56 -19.04
CA ALA A 19 -14.84 -14.27 -19.65
C ALA A 19 -14.14 -13.16 -18.84
N ALA A 20 -13.26 -12.38 -19.49
CA ALA A 20 -12.63 -11.24 -18.84
C ALA A 20 -13.69 -10.17 -18.53
N PRO A 21 -13.58 -9.44 -17.39
CA PRO A 21 -14.44 -8.32 -17.12
C PRO A 21 -14.38 -7.30 -18.26
N PRO A 22 -15.49 -6.62 -18.61
CA PRO A 22 -15.45 -5.48 -19.51
C PRO A 22 -14.53 -4.39 -18.92
N HIS A 23 -14.04 -3.46 -19.75
CA HIS A 23 -13.26 -2.25 -19.37
C HIS A 23 -11.72 -2.25 -19.53
N GLY A 24 -11.13 -3.08 -20.40
CA GLY A 24 -9.78 -2.82 -20.96
C GLY A 24 -8.57 -2.93 -20.00
N ALA A 25 -8.80 -3.27 -18.72
CA ALA A 25 -7.76 -3.67 -17.77
C ALA A 25 -7.42 -5.16 -17.93
N GLN A 26 -6.18 -5.54 -17.61
CA GLN A 26 -5.86 -6.96 -17.42
C GLN A 26 -6.42 -7.36 -16.05
N TRP A 27 -7.15 -8.47 -15.97
CA TRP A 27 -7.81 -8.92 -14.75
C TRP A 27 -7.27 -10.30 -14.36
N LYS A 28 -7.02 -10.52 -13.06
CA LYS A 28 -6.57 -11.81 -12.54
C LYS A 28 -7.65 -12.36 -11.63
N LEU A 29 -8.07 -13.59 -11.92
CA LEU A 29 -9.02 -14.32 -11.10
C LEU A 29 -8.51 -14.42 -9.65
N ILE A 30 -9.43 -14.36 -8.69
CA ILE A 30 -9.21 -14.59 -7.26
C ILE A 30 -9.85 -15.94 -6.93
N PRO A 31 -9.09 -17.05 -6.96
CA PRO A 31 -9.64 -18.39 -6.82
C PRO A 31 -10.42 -18.62 -5.53
N GLU A 32 -10.04 -17.94 -4.45
CA GLU A 32 -10.67 -18.07 -3.13
C GLU A 32 -12.08 -17.48 -3.07
N PHE A 33 -12.42 -16.61 -4.02
CA PHE A 33 -13.72 -15.95 -4.15
C PHE A 33 -14.39 -16.29 -5.49
N SER A 34 -13.92 -17.33 -6.17
CA SER A 34 -14.46 -17.76 -7.46
C SER A 34 -14.86 -19.24 -7.40
N ASP A 35 -16.04 -19.56 -7.91
CA ASP A 35 -16.59 -20.90 -7.93
C ASP A 35 -17.54 -21.09 -9.11
N GLU A 36 -17.38 -22.20 -9.82
CA GLU A 36 -18.25 -22.65 -10.90
C GLU A 36 -19.24 -23.72 -10.41
N PHE A 37 -19.16 -24.12 -9.14
CA PHE A 37 -20.07 -25.08 -8.50
C PHE A 37 -20.21 -26.42 -9.25
N ASN A 38 -19.16 -26.84 -9.97
CA ASN A 38 -19.11 -28.10 -10.72
C ASN A 38 -18.88 -29.35 -9.84
N GLY A 39 -18.63 -29.17 -8.54
CA GLY A 39 -18.51 -30.27 -7.60
C GLY A 39 -19.86 -30.90 -7.24
N ASN A 40 -19.84 -31.93 -6.40
CA ASN A 40 -21.07 -32.58 -5.89
C ASN A 40 -21.53 -31.99 -4.53
N LYS A 41 -20.81 -31.01 -4.00
CA LYS A 41 -21.09 -30.31 -2.74
C LYS A 41 -20.43 -28.93 -2.73
N LEU A 42 -20.83 -28.07 -1.80
CA LEU A 42 -20.20 -26.77 -1.60
C LEU A 42 -18.71 -26.94 -1.25
N ASP A 43 -17.85 -26.12 -1.83
CA ASP A 43 -16.43 -26.09 -1.49
C ASP A 43 -16.22 -25.47 -0.10
N THR A 44 -16.12 -26.34 0.90
CA THR A 44 -15.88 -25.93 2.29
C THR A 44 -14.50 -25.34 2.53
N ALA A 45 -13.57 -25.34 1.56
CA ALA A 45 -12.33 -24.58 1.68
C ALA A 45 -12.58 -23.07 1.46
N LYS A 46 -13.60 -22.72 0.69
CA LYS A 46 -13.92 -21.33 0.31
C LYS A 46 -15.11 -20.78 1.07
N TRP A 47 -16.12 -21.60 1.35
CA TRP A 47 -17.42 -21.17 1.82
C TRP A 47 -17.82 -21.84 3.14
N TYR A 48 -18.52 -21.09 3.98
CA TYR A 48 -19.43 -21.62 5.00
C TYR A 48 -20.81 -21.77 4.36
N ASP A 49 -21.47 -22.91 4.58
CA ASP A 49 -22.86 -23.19 4.23
C ASP A 49 -23.89 -22.52 5.19
N HIS A 50 -23.40 -21.65 6.06
CA HIS A 50 -24.17 -20.87 7.02
C HIS A 50 -23.48 -19.53 7.28
N ASN A 51 -24.17 -18.63 7.96
CA ASN A 51 -23.54 -17.46 8.57
C ASN A 51 -23.08 -17.80 10.00
N PRO A 52 -21.77 -17.76 10.33
CA PRO A 52 -21.27 -18.18 11.65
C PRO A 52 -21.75 -17.32 12.83
N THR A 53 -22.27 -16.12 12.56
CA THR A 53 -22.62 -15.14 13.61
C THR A 53 -24.10 -14.77 13.63
N TRP A 54 -24.90 -15.31 12.70
CA TRP A 54 -26.30 -14.89 12.54
C TRP A 54 -27.17 -16.06 12.06
N LEU A 55 -28.25 -16.33 12.79
CA LEU A 55 -29.13 -17.48 12.55
C LEU A 55 -30.19 -17.26 11.46
N GLY A 56 -30.30 -16.03 10.94
CA GLY A 56 -31.31 -15.63 9.97
C GLY A 56 -32.25 -14.56 10.49
N ARG A 57 -33.15 -14.12 9.61
CA ARG A 57 -34.17 -13.12 9.93
C ARG A 57 -35.49 -13.79 10.27
N GLU A 58 -35.90 -13.65 11.53
CA GLU A 58 -37.20 -14.11 12.00
C GLU A 58 -38.35 -13.68 11.06
N PRO A 59 -39.25 -14.59 10.67
CA PRO A 59 -39.39 -15.95 11.19
C PRO A 59 -38.49 -17.02 10.53
N GLY A 60 -37.71 -16.67 9.51
CA GLY A 60 -36.90 -17.61 8.73
C GLY A 60 -35.56 -17.98 9.37
N TYR A 61 -35.28 -19.27 9.50
CA TYR A 61 -34.00 -19.80 10.00
C TYR A 61 -33.04 -20.17 8.86
N PHE A 62 -31.75 -19.83 8.95
CA PHE A 62 -30.73 -20.29 8.00
C PHE A 62 -30.39 -21.77 8.26
N ASN A 63 -30.95 -22.66 7.45
CA ASN A 63 -30.71 -24.10 7.52
C ASN A 63 -29.63 -24.50 6.50
N PRO A 64 -28.47 -25.03 6.92
CA PRO A 64 -27.41 -25.48 6.00
C PRO A 64 -27.88 -26.54 4.99
N GLU A 65 -28.88 -27.36 5.35
CA GLU A 65 -29.47 -28.37 4.46
C GLU A 65 -30.20 -27.77 3.24
N ASN A 66 -30.38 -26.44 3.22
CA ASN A 66 -30.93 -25.71 2.09
C ASN A 66 -29.85 -25.24 1.10
N VAL A 67 -28.57 -25.53 1.34
CA VAL A 67 -27.43 -25.26 0.46
C VAL A 67 -27.10 -26.52 -0.34
N VAL A 68 -27.49 -26.56 -1.61
CA VAL A 68 -27.28 -27.75 -2.45
C VAL A 68 -26.49 -27.40 -3.70
N VAL A 69 -25.38 -28.10 -3.94
CA VAL A 69 -24.67 -28.03 -5.22
C VAL A 69 -25.09 -29.21 -6.07
N THR A 70 -25.71 -28.95 -7.21
CA THR A 70 -26.15 -29.98 -8.16
C THR A 70 -26.29 -29.40 -9.56
N ASN A 71 -26.04 -30.24 -10.57
CA ASN A 71 -26.10 -29.88 -11.99
C ASN A 71 -25.21 -28.67 -12.34
N GLY A 72 -24.02 -28.59 -11.73
CA GLY A 72 -23.06 -27.51 -11.98
C GLY A 72 -23.49 -26.15 -11.44
N LYS A 73 -24.43 -26.10 -10.49
CA LYS A 73 -24.94 -24.86 -9.91
C LYS A 73 -25.12 -24.98 -8.41
N LEU A 74 -25.03 -23.85 -7.73
CA LEU A 74 -25.44 -23.71 -6.34
C LEU A 74 -26.93 -23.36 -6.26
N HIS A 75 -27.67 -24.09 -5.44
CA HIS A 75 -29.10 -23.92 -5.21
C HIS A 75 -29.33 -23.58 -3.74
N LEU A 76 -29.94 -22.42 -3.52
CA LEU A 76 -30.26 -21.88 -2.21
C LEU A 76 -31.78 -21.91 -2.03
N TYR A 77 -32.27 -22.83 -1.20
CA TYR A 77 -33.70 -23.06 -1.01
C TYR A 77 -34.28 -22.23 0.14
N ALA A 78 -35.46 -21.65 -0.11
CA ALA A 78 -36.39 -21.28 0.94
C ALA A 78 -37.50 -22.34 0.99
N LYS A 79 -37.85 -22.81 2.20
CA LYS A 79 -38.89 -23.84 2.41
C LYS A 79 -39.90 -23.37 3.46
N ALA A 80 -41.14 -23.85 3.32
CA ALA A 80 -42.12 -23.77 4.39
C ALA A 80 -42.03 -25.05 5.21
N GLU A 81 -41.31 -25.00 6.33
CA GLU A 81 -41.09 -26.15 7.20
C GLU A 81 -40.88 -25.69 8.64
N GLU A 82 -41.20 -26.58 9.58
CA GLU A 82 -40.91 -26.40 11.00
C GLU A 82 -39.84 -27.41 11.40
N LEU A 83 -38.78 -26.91 12.03
CA LEU A 83 -37.73 -27.76 12.59
C LEU A 83 -37.87 -27.82 14.10
N PRO A 84 -37.60 -28.99 14.73
CA PRO A 84 -37.61 -29.08 16.18
C PRO A 84 -36.47 -28.25 16.79
N ASN A 85 -36.71 -27.73 18.00
CA ASN A 85 -35.70 -27.06 18.84
C ASN A 85 -35.07 -25.78 18.26
N LEU A 86 -35.74 -25.08 17.35
CA LEU A 86 -35.29 -23.76 16.92
C LEU A 86 -35.42 -22.72 18.04
N PRO A 87 -34.54 -21.70 18.07
CA PRO A 87 -34.69 -20.58 19.00
C PRO A 87 -36.03 -19.86 18.81
N LYS A 88 -36.55 -19.28 19.89
CA LYS A 88 -37.80 -18.50 19.87
C LYS A 88 -37.73 -17.41 18.80
N GLY A 89 -38.79 -17.31 17.99
CA GLY A 89 -38.88 -16.34 16.88
C GLY A 89 -38.65 -16.97 15.51
N PHE A 90 -38.00 -18.13 15.44
CA PHE A 90 -37.80 -18.88 14.21
C PHE A 90 -38.83 -20.00 14.07
N HIS A 91 -39.68 -19.92 13.05
CA HIS A 91 -40.77 -20.87 12.81
C HIS A 91 -41.31 -20.73 11.38
N ASP A 92 -42.13 -21.69 10.95
CA ASP A 92 -42.82 -21.75 9.64
C ASP A 92 -41.94 -21.83 8.38
N PHE A 93 -40.69 -21.37 8.45
CA PHE A 93 -39.82 -21.24 7.29
C PHE A 93 -38.36 -21.48 7.61
N THR A 94 -37.68 -22.11 6.66
CA THR A 94 -36.23 -22.14 6.58
C THR A 94 -35.76 -21.45 5.30
N THR A 95 -34.58 -20.87 5.41
CA THR A 95 -33.86 -20.14 4.37
C THR A 95 -32.39 -20.51 4.48
N VAL A 96 -31.47 -19.68 4.02
CA VAL A 96 -30.09 -20.09 3.74
C VAL A 96 -29.18 -18.88 3.68
N ALA A 97 -27.93 -19.04 4.16
CA ALA A 97 -26.85 -18.10 3.93
C ALA A 97 -25.55 -18.85 3.62
N VAL A 98 -24.84 -18.42 2.60
CA VAL A 98 -23.48 -18.88 2.31
C VAL A 98 -22.54 -17.70 2.40
N ARG A 99 -21.42 -17.88 3.11
CA ARG A 99 -20.45 -16.82 3.40
C ARG A 99 -19.03 -17.26 3.07
N SER A 100 -18.24 -16.39 2.46
CA SER A 100 -16.81 -16.67 2.22
C SER A 100 -16.06 -16.82 3.54
N LYS A 101 -15.10 -17.76 3.59
CA LYS A 101 -14.23 -17.96 4.75
C LYS A 101 -13.22 -16.83 4.93
N ASN A 102 -12.82 -16.20 3.82
CA ASN A 102 -11.89 -15.08 3.79
C ASN A 102 -12.61 -13.76 3.52
N THR A 103 -11.92 -12.64 3.76
CA THR A 103 -12.36 -11.30 3.36
C THR A 103 -11.63 -10.83 2.09
N VAL A 104 -12.29 -9.97 1.31
CA VAL A 104 -11.73 -9.37 0.10
C VAL A 104 -11.87 -7.85 0.16
N LEU A 105 -10.86 -7.14 -0.35
CA LEU A 105 -10.87 -5.69 -0.50
C LEU A 105 -10.62 -5.36 -1.96
N TYR A 106 -11.58 -4.68 -2.57
CA TYR A 106 -11.59 -4.26 -3.98
C TYR A 106 -11.58 -5.42 -4.98
N GLY A 107 -12.07 -5.14 -6.19
CA GLY A 107 -12.13 -6.10 -7.28
C GLY A 107 -13.33 -5.88 -8.18
N TYR A 108 -13.46 -6.79 -9.13
CA TYR A 108 -14.65 -7.00 -9.94
C TYR A 108 -15.26 -8.35 -9.55
N PHE A 109 -16.50 -8.34 -9.08
CA PHE A 109 -17.19 -9.52 -8.56
C PHE A 109 -18.46 -9.72 -9.38
N GLU A 110 -18.54 -10.83 -10.11
CA GLU A 110 -19.63 -11.12 -11.03
C GLU A 110 -20.30 -12.45 -10.69
N MET A 111 -21.63 -12.41 -10.60
CA MET A 111 -22.46 -13.58 -10.35
C MET A 111 -23.44 -13.77 -11.51
N LYS A 112 -23.50 -14.98 -12.06
CA LYS A 112 -24.60 -15.40 -12.93
C LYS A 112 -25.62 -16.18 -12.11
N PHE A 113 -26.87 -15.75 -12.13
CA PHE A 113 -27.88 -16.24 -11.21
C PHE A 113 -29.31 -16.18 -11.75
N LYS A 114 -30.22 -16.90 -11.07
CA LYS A 114 -31.66 -16.80 -11.24
C LYS A 114 -32.34 -16.55 -9.88
N PRO A 115 -33.01 -15.40 -9.68
CA PRO A 115 -33.69 -15.11 -8.43
C PRO A 115 -34.85 -16.09 -8.17
N MET A 116 -35.14 -16.30 -6.90
CA MET A 116 -36.19 -17.21 -6.50
C MET A 116 -37.60 -16.60 -6.71
N LYS A 117 -38.57 -17.42 -7.11
CA LYS A 117 -39.95 -16.99 -7.37
C LYS A 117 -40.79 -16.94 -6.08
N SER A 118 -40.29 -16.22 -5.08
CA SER A 118 -40.90 -16.08 -3.77
C SER A 118 -40.77 -14.65 -3.24
N ARG A 119 -41.36 -14.40 -2.06
CA ARG A 119 -41.10 -13.19 -1.26
C ARG A 119 -39.90 -13.34 -0.34
N ALA A 120 -39.40 -14.57 -0.17
CA ALA A 120 -38.06 -14.77 0.38
C ALA A 120 -37.04 -14.14 -0.58
N SER A 121 -36.03 -13.47 -0.05
CA SER A 121 -35.10 -12.69 -0.86
C SER A 121 -34.14 -13.58 -1.65
N SER A 122 -33.59 -13.03 -2.73
CA SER A 122 -32.31 -13.49 -3.29
C SER A 122 -31.35 -12.31 -3.17
N ALA A 123 -30.21 -12.51 -2.51
CA ALA A 123 -29.25 -11.43 -2.30
C ALA A 123 -27.81 -11.85 -2.56
N PHE A 124 -27.02 -10.88 -3.02
CA PHE A 124 -25.57 -10.95 -3.18
C PHE A 124 -24.96 -9.68 -2.61
N TRP A 125 -24.13 -9.82 -1.59
CA TRP A 125 -23.71 -8.69 -0.76
C TRP A 125 -22.40 -8.95 -0.04
N PHE A 126 -21.83 -7.88 0.51
CA PHE A 126 -20.59 -7.90 1.26
C PHE A 126 -20.79 -7.22 2.58
N TYR A 127 -20.26 -7.79 3.65
CA TYR A 127 -20.19 -7.10 4.94
C TYR A 127 -19.02 -7.61 5.77
N GLN A 128 -18.63 -6.80 6.74
CA GLN A 128 -17.80 -7.24 7.85
C GLN A 128 -18.12 -6.40 9.08
N GLN A 129 -18.13 -7.07 10.22
CA GLN A 129 -18.20 -6.43 11.53
C GLN A 129 -16.94 -6.83 12.30
N GLU A 130 -15.99 -5.91 12.42
CA GLU A 130 -14.76 -6.13 13.21
C GLU A 130 -14.71 -5.19 14.41
N PRO A 131 -14.12 -5.60 15.53
CA PRO A 131 -13.78 -4.67 16.60
C PRO A 131 -13.01 -3.50 16.00
N GLY A 132 -13.49 -2.26 16.20
CA GLY A 132 -12.87 -1.09 15.59
C GLY A 132 -11.39 -1.01 15.94
N ALA A 133 -10.54 -0.78 14.93
CA ALA A 133 -9.12 -0.54 15.12
C ALA A 133 -8.91 0.83 15.80
N GLY A 134 -9.08 0.87 17.12
CA GLY A 134 -8.84 2.05 17.94
C GLY A 134 -8.99 1.74 19.43
N PHE A 135 -7.93 1.96 20.19
CA PHE A 135 -7.82 1.72 21.65
C PHE A 135 -8.77 2.56 22.53
N VAL A 136 -9.86 3.13 22.01
CA VAL A 136 -10.68 4.12 22.74
C VAL A 136 -12.20 3.93 22.61
N THR A 137 -12.74 3.05 21.75
CA THR A 137 -14.21 2.86 21.69
C THR A 137 -14.59 1.40 21.46
N ASN A 138 -15.55 0.87 22.23
CA ASN A 138 -16.17 -0.45 22.06
C ASN A 138 -17.08 -0.53 20.81
N ILE A 139 -16.73 0.15 19.72
CA ILE A 139 -17.54 0.26 18.51
C ILE A 139 -16.93 -0.63 17.43
N TYR A 140 -17.74 -1.50 16.85
CA TYR A 140 -17.33 -2.34 15.73
C TYR A 140 -17.33 -1.51 14.44
N TRP A 141 -16.25 -1.56 13.64
CA TRP A 141 -16.29 -1.04 12.27
C TRP A 141 -17.17 -1.98 11.44
N TRP A 142 -18.26 -1.45 10.91
CA TRP A 142 -19.25 -2.20 10.14
C TRP A 142 -19.69 -1.43 8.90
N THR A 143 -19.22 -1.94 7.75
CA THR A 143 -19.63 -1.47 6.43
C THR A 143 -20.17 -2.63 5.61
N GLU A 144 -21.06 -2.31 4.67
CA GLU A 144 -21.80 -3.29 3.90
C GLU A 144 -22.09 -2.75 2.49
N ILE A 145 -22.04 -3.64 1.49
CA ILE A 145 -22.32 -3.34 0.08
C ILE A 145 -23.27 -4.41 -0.46
N ASP A 146 -24.49 -4.03 -0.79
CA ASP A 146 -25.49 -4.89 -1.42
C ASP A 146 -25.37 -4.74 -2.94
N VAL A 147 -24.87 -5.79 -3.59
CA VAL A 147 -24.85 -5.85 -5.06
C VAL A 147 -26.29 -5.97 -5.58
N PHE A 148 -27.07 -6.82 -4.93
CA PHE A 148 -28.52 -6.79 -5.01
C PHE A 148 -29.21 -7.40 -3.81
N GLU A 149 -30.44 -6.92 -3.59
CA GLU A 149 -31.50 -7.62 -2.87
C GLU A 149 -32.73 -7.69 -3.78
N ILE A 150 -33.32 -8.87 -3.97
CA ILE A 150 -34.46 -9.06 -4.89
C ILE A 150 -35.59 -9.82 -4.20
N GLY A 151 -36.81 -9.27 -4.30
CA GLY A 151 -38.06 -9.98 -4.00
C GLY A 151 -38.74 -10.41 -5.29
N GLY A 152 -38.83 -11.72 -5.56
CA GLY A 152 -39.18 -12.25 -6.88
C GLY A 152 -40.65 -12.17 -7.30
N VAL A 153 -41.57 -11.80 -6.41
CA VAL A 153 -43.02 -11.76 -6.69
C VAL A 153 -43.71 -10.50 -6.19
N GLY A 154 -44.95 -10.29 -6.63
CA GLY A 154 -45.74 -9.12 -6.25
C GLY A 154 -45.18 -7.81 -6.84
N LYS A 155 -45.37 -6.70 -6.12
CA LYS A 155 -44.98 -5.35 -6.57
C LYS A 155 -43.47 -5.15 -6.72
N HIS A 156 -42.64 -6.09 -6.23
CA HIS A 156 -41.18 -6.03 -6.28
C HIS A 156 -40.59 -6.90 -7.39
N SER A 157 -41.42 -7.67 -8.10
CA SER A 157 -40.97 -8.70 -9.06
C SER A 157 -40.07 -8.21 -10.19
N ASN A 158 -40.05 -6.90 -10.46
CA ASN A 158 -39.18 -6.25 -11.44
C ASN A 158 -38.22 -5.22 -10.82
N THR A 159 -38.06 -5.19 -9.49
CA THR A 159 -37.22 -4.19 -8.81
C THR A 159 -35.89 -4.78 -8.35
N TYR A 160 -34.80 -4.12 -8.70
CA TYR A 160 -33.44 -4.44 -8.32
C TYR A 160 -32.93 -3.36 -7.34
N TYR A 161 -32.59 -3.76 -6.12
CA TYR A 161 -32.16 -2.85 -5.05
C TYR A 161 -30.65 -2.91 -4.86
N MET A 162 -29.97 -1.76 -4.96
CA MET A 162 -28.52 -1.64 -4.75
C MET A 162 -28.28 -0.65 -3.62
N THR A 163 -27.50 -1.04 -2.62
CA THR A 163 -27.17 -0.15 -1.50
C THR A 163 -25.73 -0.32 -1.06
N ALA A 164 -25.14 0.77 -0.58
CA ALA A 164 -23.91 0.74 0.19
C ALA A 164 -24.21 1.37 1.56
N HIS A 165 -23.99 0.59 2.62
CA HIS A 165 -24.27 0.93 4.01
C HIS A 165 -23.01 1.23 4.81
N ILE A 166 -23.09 2.29 5.61
CA ILE A 166 -22.19 2.59 6.72
C ILE A 166 -23.03 2.42 7.99
N TRP A 167 -22.88 1.29 8.68
CA TRP A 167 -23.55 1.09 9.97
C TRP A 167 -22.78 1.78 11.07
N ASN A 168 -21.47 1.52 11.11
CA ASN A 168 -20.52 2.15 12.03
C ASN A 168 -19.17 2.30 11.31
N THR A 169 -18.47 3.39 11.54
CA THR A 169 -17.04 3.53 11.22
C THR A 169 -16.26 3.76 12.51
N VAL A 170 -14.93 3.75 12.41
CA VAL A 170 -14.06 4.19 13.51
C VAL A 170 -14.36 5.63 14.01
N ASN A 171 -15.08 6.44 13.22
CA ASN A 171 -15.34 7.85 13.52
C ASN A 171 -16.82 8.19 13.82
N THR A 172 -17.76 7.26 13.57
CA THR A 172 -19.19 7.51 13.79
C THR A 172 -19.98 6.21 13.93
N ASN A 173 -20.98 6.20 14.80
CA ASN A 173 -21.96 5.12 14.93
C ASN A 173 -23.30 5.44 14.23
N LYS A 174 -23.32 6.49 13.40
CA LYS A 174 -24.53 6.91 12.70
C LYS A 174 -24.68 6.10 11.43
N HIS A 175 -25.82 5.41 11.32
CA HIS A 175 -26.20 4.73 10.08
C HIS A 175 -26.35 5.74 8.95
N TRP A 176 -25.67 5.47 7.85
CA TRP A 176 -25.77 6.21 6.59
C TRP A 176 -25.75 5.24 5.42
N ARG A 177 -26.40 5.61 4.32
CA ARG A 177 -26.41 4.77 3.11
C ARG A 177 -26.52 5.56 1.83
N ARG A 178 -26.02 4.96 0.74
CA ARG A 178 -26.28 5.35 -0.64
C ARG A 178 -27.01 4.22 -1.33
N SER A 179 -28.23 4.47 -1.79
CA SER A 179 -29.06 3.46 -2.44
C SER A 179 -29.55 3.92 -3.81
N LYS A 180 -29.70 2.98 -4.74
CA LYS A 180 -30.42 3.17 -5.99
C LYS A 180 -31.32 1.97 -6.26
N LYS A 181 -32.52 2.24 -6.77
CA LYS A 181 -33.45 1.24 -7.29
C LYS A 181 -33.42 1.28 -8.80
N TRP A 182 -33.44 0.11 -9.42
CA TRP A 182 -33.64 -0.02 -10.86
C TRP A 182 -34.85 -0.92 -11.14
N TYR A 183 -35.61 -0.58 -12.17
CA TYR A 183 -36.80 -1.32 -12.58
C TYR A 183 -36.51 -2.03 -13.90
N SER A 184 -36.52 -3.36 -13.86
CA SER A 184 -36.41 -4.19 -15.04
C SER A 184 -37.68 -4.10 -15.89
N PRO A 185 -37.58 -4.12 -17.23
CA PRO A 185 -38.75 -4.18 -18.11
C PRO A 185 -39.53 -5.50 -17.98
N HIS A 186 -38.90 -6.54 -17.44
CA HIS A 186 -39.51 -7.85 -17.23
C HIS A 186 -39.37 -8.28 -15.76
N LYS A 187 -40.09 -9.33 -15.35
CA LYS A 187 -39.90 -9.86 -14.00
C LYS A 187 -38.52 -10.51 -13.92
N LEU A 188 -37.79 -10.22 -12.85
CA LEU A 188 -36.43 -10.72 -12.66
C LEU A 188 -36.40 -12.26 -12.58
N VAL A 189 -37.48 -12.88 -12.12
CA VAL A 189 -37.59 -14.35 -12.00
C VAL A 189 -37.78 -15.10 -13.32
N ASP A 190 -38.06 -14.39 -14.43
CA ASP A 190 -38.37 -15.00 -15.71
C ASP A 190 -37.11 -15.53 -16.45
N GLY A 191 -35.90 -15.12 -16.02
CA GLY A 191 -34.64 -15.48 -16.67
C GLY A 191 -33.45 -15.61 -15.73
N GLU A 192 -32.31 -16.03 -16.30
CA GLU A 192 -30.99 -15.92 -15.66
C GLU A 192 -30.37 -14.56 -16.02
N HIS A 193 -29.62 -13.98 -15.09
CA HIS A 193 -29.02 -12.65 -15.23
C HIS A 193 -27.60 -12.64 -14.69
N ILE A 194 -26.85 -11.61 -15.05
CA ILE A 194 -25.50 -11.35 -14.55
C ILE A 194 -25.51 -10.07 -13.72
N ALA A 195 -25.17 -10.17 -12.45
CA ALA A 195 -24.92 -9.01 -11.58
C ALA A 195 -23.42 -8.85 -11.38
N ALA A 196 -22.92 -7.62 -11.40
CA ALA A 196 -21.53 -7.38 -11.03
C ALA A 196 -21.33 -6.12 -10.18
N LEU A 197 -20.28 -6.17 -9.37
CA LEU A 197 -19.77 -5.06 -8.58
C LEU A 197 -18.33 -4.77 -9.00
N GLU A 198 -18.04 -3.57 -9.51
CA GLU A 198 -16.66 -3.06 -9.58
C GLU A 198 -16.45 -2.15 -8.38
N TRP A 199 -15.58 -2.55 -7.46
CA TRP A 199 -15.28 -1.84 -6.23
C TRP A 199 -13.78 -1.57 -6.18
N ASP A 200 -13.39 -0.30 -6.12
CA ASP A 200 -12.01 0.08 -5.88
C ASP A 200 -11.91 1.22 -4.85
N GLU A 201 -10.70 1.71 -4.64
CA GLU A 201 -10.37 2.77 -3.71
C GLU A 201 -11.11 4.09 -3.96
N ASN A 202 -11.54 4.36 -5.19
CA ASN A 202 -12.11 5.64 -5.58
C ASN A 202 -13.62 5.54 -5.79
N GLU A 203 -14.12 4.40 -6.26
CA GLU A 203 -15.51 4.24 -6.66
C GLU A 203 -16.07 2.84 -6.45
N ILE A 204 -17.40 2.79 -6.36
CA ILE A 204 -18.18 1.56 -6.36
C ILE A 204 -19.19 1.65 -7.50
N LYS A 205 -19.25 0.64 -8.35
CA LYS A 205 -20.13 0.55 -9.52
C LYS A 205 -20.89 -0.77 -9.53
N TRP A 206 -22.18 -0.70 -9.83
CA TRP A 206 -23.06 -1.85 -9.95
C TRP A 206 -23.50 -2.02 -11.39
N PHE A 207 -23.47 -3.27 -11.85
CA PHE A 207 -23.83 -3.67 -13.20
C PHE A 207 -24.90 -4.75 -13.17
N TYR A 208 -25.74 -4.73 -14.19
CA TYR A 208 -26.74 -5.76 -14.47
C TYR A 208 -26.73 -6.07 -15.97
N ASP A 209 -26.51 -7.33 -16.33
CA ASP A 209 -26.31 -7.81 -17.70
C ASP A 209 -25.31 -6.94 -18.47
N GLY A 210 -24.18 -6.63 -17.82
CA GLY A 210 -23.10 -5.79 -18.35
C GLY A 210 -23.40 -4.28 -18.40
N LYS A 211 -24.61 -3.83 -18.05
CA LYS A 211 -24.98 -2.41 -18.05
C LYS A 211 -24.73 -1.77 -16.69
N LEU A 212 -24.01 -0.66 -16.66
CA LEU A 212 -23.81 0.15 -15.44
C LEU A 212 -25.16 0.73 -14.98
N LEU A 213 -25.64 0.30 -13.83
CA LEU A 213 -26.88 0.79 -13.23
C LEU A 213 -26.65 1.88 -12.20
N PHE A 214 -25.60 1.77 -11.39
CA PHE A 214 -25.32 2.69 -10.30
C PHE A 214 -23.81 2.88 -10.13
N LYS A 215 -23.41 4.08 -9.72
CA LYS A 215 -22.04 4.42 -9.34
C LYS A 215 -22.07 5.42 -8.20
N THR A 216 -21.16 5.25 -7.23
CA THR A 216 -20.87 6.23 -6.18
C THR A 216 -19.37 6.32 -5.96
N GLU A 217 -18.91 7.44 -5.41
CA GLU A 217 -17.59 7.55 -4.82
C GLU A 217 -17.46 6.60 -3.62
N ASN A 218 -16.28 5.98 -3.45
CA ASN A 218 -15.97 5.14 -2.31
C ASN A 218 -15.42 6.01 -1.17
N ILE A 219 -16.28 6.38 -0.23
CA ILE A 219 -15.92 7.26 0.90
C ILE A 219 -15.62 6.50 2.21
N ALA A 220 -15.87 5.19 2.26
CA ALA A 220 -15.88 4.45 3.53
C ALA A 220 -15.61 2.93 3.43
N TRP A 221 -15.83 2.31 2.27
CA TRP A 221 -15.65 0.86 2.09
C TRP A 221 -14.20 0.57 1.72
N HIS A 222 -13.33 0.70 2.72
CA HIS A 222 -11.89 0.42 2.63
C HIS A 222 -11.46 -0.71 3.57
N GLN A 223 -12.43 -1.35 4.23
CA GLN A 223 -12.23 -2.55 5.04
C GLN A 223 -12.39 -3.80 4.16
N PRO A 224 -11.58 -4.85 4.33
CA PRO A 224 -11.84 -6.14 3.72
C PRO A 224 -13.19 -6.71 4.19
N LEU A 225 -14.05 -7.11 3.27
CA LEU A 225 -15.40 -7.61 3.56
C LEU A 225 -15.53 -9.09 3.22
N THR A 226 -16.38 -9.82 3.96
CA THR A 226 -16.79 -11.15 3.53
C THR A 226 -17.83 -11.04 2.41
N MET A 227 -17.80 -11.99 1.49
CA MET A 227 -18.77 -12.13 0.40
C MET A 227 -19.88 -13.08 0.83
N ASN A 228 -21.13 -12.69 0.59
CA ASN A 228 -22.32 -13.40 1.06
C ASN A 228 -23.34 -13.54 -0.06
N PHE A 229 -24.02 -14.68 -0.08
CA PHE A 229 -25.22 -14.89 -0.87
C PHE A 229 -26.22 -15.70 -0.05
N ASP A 230 -27.40 -15.15 0.11
CA ASP A 230 -28.39 -15.65 1.06
C ASP A 230 -29.83 -15.38 0.60
N SER A 231 -30.75 -15.85 1.45
CA SER A 231 -32.18 -15.65 1.35
C SER A 231 -32.71 -15.37 2.74
N GLU A 232 -33.55 -14.33 2.88
CA GLU A 232 -34.15 -13.90 4.14
C GLU A 232 -35.66 -13.70 4.00
N ILE A 233 -36.36 -13.54 5.14
CA ILE A 233 -37.78 -13.17 5.18
C ILE A 233 -37.97 -11.74 5.66
N PHE A 234 -38.15 -10.81 4.72
CA PHE A 234 -38.44 -9.42 5.02
C PHE A 234 -39.94 -9.15 5.15
N THR A 235 -40.51 -9.42 6.33
CA THR A 235 -41.96 -9.26 6.61
C THR A 235 -42.48 -7.85 6.32
N GLY A 236 -41.71 -6.81 6.63
CA GLY A 236 -42.09 -5.41 6.40
C GLY A 236 -41.81 -4.89 4.98
N TRP A 237 -41.03 -5.61 4.17
CA TRP A 237 -40.60 -5.12 2.86
C TRP A 237 -41.15 -5.95 1.70
N PHE A 238 -40.70 -7.20 1.52
CA PHE A 238 -41.21 -8.11 0.49
C PHE A 238 -42.49 -8.83 0.93
N GLY A 239 -42.75 -8.86 2.24
CA GLY A 239 -43.89 -9.52 2.86
C GLY A 239 -43.62 -10.99 3.16
N LEU A 240 -44.50 -11.62 3.95
CA LEU A 240 -44.41 -13.05 4.23
C LEU A 240 -44.56 -13.89 2.96
N PRO A 241 -43.67 -14.88 2.73
CA PRO A 241 -43.83 -15.89 1.69
C PRO A 241 -45.15 -16.66 1.82
N LYS A 242 -45.75 -17.04 0.70
CA LYS A 242 -46.88 -17.96 0.69
C LYS A 242 -46.36 -19.39 0.70
N LYS A 243 -46.87 -20.26 1.59
CA LYS A 243 -46.47 -21.68 1.66
C LYS A 243 -46.63 -22.39 0.29
N THR A 244 -47.63 -22.02 -0.51
CA THR A 244 -47.87 -22.54 -1.87
C THR A 244 -46.79 -22.20 -2.90
N ASN A 245 -45.93 -21.24 -2.60
CA ASN A 245 -44.83 -20.82 -3.48
C ASN A 245 -43.48 -21.36 -2.98
N LEU A 246 -43.49 -22.25 -1.99
CA LEU A 246 -42.31 -22.89 -1.40
C LEU A 246 -42.40 -24.42 -1.59
N PRO A 247 -41.28 -25.13 -1.82
CA PRO A 247 -39.93 -24.60 -1.88
C PRO A 247 -39.69 -23.72 -3.11
N SER A 248 -38.89 -22.67 -2.93
CA SER A 248 -38.43 -21.80 -4.02
C SER A 248 -36.92 -21.72 -3.96
N VAL A 249 -36.28 -21.61 -5.13
CA VAL A 249 -34.82 -21.72 -5.26
C VAL A 249 -34.21 -20.46 -5.87
N PHE A 250 -33.16 -19.96 -5.24
CA PHE A 250 -32.21 -18.99 -5.80
C PHE A 250 -31.02 -19.78 -6.33
N THR A 251 -30.83 -19.76 -7.66
CA THR A 251 -29.80 -20.56 -8.31
C THR A 251 -28.64 -19.67 -8.74
N ILE A 252 -27.41 -20.08 -8.45
CA ILE A 252 -26.18 -19.42 -8.85
C ILE A 252 -25.40 -20.38 -9.76
N ASP A 253 -25.16 -19.95 -11.00
CA ASP A 253 -24.41 -20.69 -12.01
C ASP A 253 -22.90 -20.59 -11.73
N TYR A 254 -22.42 -19.37 -11.52
CA TYR A 254 -21.05 -19.13 -11.06
C TYR A 254 -20.96 -17.84 -10.24
N ILE A 255 -19.88 -17.76 -9.46
CA ILE A 255 -19.33 -16.52 -8.91
C ILE A 255 -17.89 -16.40 -9.39
N ARG A 256 -17.54 -15.27 -10.02
CA ARG A 256 -16.20 -15.01 -10.53
C ARG A 256 -15.72 -13.69 -10.00
N SER A 257 -14.56 -13.74 -9.36
CA SER A 257 -13.96 -12.58 -8.71
C SER A 257 -12.61 -12.30 -9.33
N TYR A 258 -12.37 -11.05 -9.66
CA TYR A 258 -11.14 -10.61 -10.31
C TYR A 258 -10.56 -9.42 -9.57
N LYS A 259 -9.24 -9.38 -9.47
CA LYS A 259 -8.52 -8.16 -9.14
C LYS A 259 -7.96 -7.55 -10.40
N LYS A 260 -7.95 -6.21 -10.48
CA LYS A 260 -7.20 -5.51 -11.52
C LYS A 260 -5.76 -6.00 -11.43
N VAL A 261 -5.26 -6.62 -12.50
CA VAL A 261 -3.82 -6.68 -12.74
C VAL A 261 -3.50 -5.26 -13.13
N GLU A 262 -2.75 -4.57 -12.29
CA GLU A 262 -2.13 -3.33 -12.72
C GLU A 262 -1.44 -3.65 -14.04
N LYS A 263 -1.97 -3.09 -15.15
CA LYS A 263 -1.20 -3.01 -16.37
C LYS A 263 0.06 -2.26 -15.95
N THR A 264 1.13 -3.02 -15.79
CA THR A 264 2.44 -2.50 -16.13
C THR A 264 2.37 -2.34 -17.63
N GLU A 265 1.72 -1.26 -18.08
CA GLU A 265 2.19 -0.63 -19.30
C GLU A 265 3.70 -0.49 -19.11
N PRO A 266 4.51 -0.65 -20.17
CA PRO A 266 5.85 -0.10 -20.12
C PRO A 266 5.65 1.38 -19.86
N ILE A 267 5.71 1.75 -18.58
CA ILE A 267 5.86 3.11 -18.14
C ILE A 267 7.13 3.50 -18.86
N SER A 268 6.97 4.31 -19.91
CA SER A 268 8.06 5.00 -20.57
C SER A 268 8.99 5.45 -19.46
N GLU A 269 10.19 4.90 -19.44
CA GLU A 269 11.29 5.14 -18.50
C GLU A 269 10.85 5.91 -17.25
N ILE A 270 10.77 5.23 -16.11
CA ILE A 270 10.88 5.97 -14.85
C ILE A 270 12.31 6.53 -14.83
N ASP A 271 12.50 7.65 -15.49
CA ASP A 271 13.59 8.56 -15.28
C ASP A 271 13.33 9.09 -13.86
N LEU A 272 13.83 8.34 -12.88
CA LEU A 272 13.72 8.62 -11.45
C LEU A 272 14.50 9.89 -11.06
N GLN A 273 15.10 10.55 -12.05
CA GLN A 273 15.47 11.95 -11.99
C GLN A 273 14.23 12.77 -12.30
N VAL A 274 13.72 13.48 -11.30
CA VAL A 274 12.64 14.48 -11.46
C VAL A 274 12.84 15.22 -12.79
N LYS A 275 11.94 14.94 -13.75
CA LYS A 275 12.01 15.49 -15.10
C LYS A 275 12.13 17.01 -14.95
N ASN A 276 13.23 17.56 -15.47
CA ASN A 276 13.59 18.99 -15.44
C ASN A 276 14.23 19.55 -14.16
N TRP A 277 14.68 18.74 -13.20
CA TRP A 277 15.50 19.28 -12.12
C TRP A 277 16.86 19.76 -12.65
N LYS A 278 17.19 21.06 -12.52
CA LYS A 278 18.41 21.64 -13.12
C LYS A 278 19.69 21.06 -12.52
N TRP A 279 19.70 20.87 -11.21
CA TRP A 279 20.83 20.26 -10.52
C TRP A 279 20.74 18.73 -10.60
N ARG A 280 21.91 18.09 -10.65
CA ARG A 280 22.04 16.64 -10.67
C ARG A 280 23.13 16.20 -9.69
N PRO A 281 22.92 15.10 -8.96
CA PRO A 281 24.00 14.45 -8.22
C PRO A 281 25.21 14.19 -9.13
N PRO A 282 26.44 14.36 -8.63
CA PRO A 282 27.64 13.96 -9.36
C PRO A 282 27.60 12.48 -9.73
N ALA A 283 28.09 12.11 -10.92
CA ALA A 283 28.14 10.71 -11.35
C ALA A 283 28.99 9.80 -10.43
N SER A 284 29.95 10.39 -9.70
CA SER A 284 30.76 9.69 -8.69
C SER A 284 29.99 9.35 -7.42
N LYS A 285 28.90 10.08 -7.13
CA LYS A 285 28.04 9.94 -5.95
C LYS A 285 26.58 10.20 -6.34
N PRO A 286 25.96 9.29 -7.13
CA PRO A 286 24.71 9.57 -7.78
C PRO A 286 23.48 9.45 -6.85
N PHE A 287 23.58 8.76 -5.70
CA PHE A 287 22.46 8.65 -4.78
C PHE A 287 22.25 9.97 -4.01
N PRO A 288 21.06 10.59 -4.01
CA PRO A 288 20.79 11.81 -3.24
C PRO A 288 20.93 11.57 -1.73
N ILE A 289 21.92 12.22 -1.09
CA ILE A 289 22.13 12.18 0.36
C ILE A 289 22.28 13.60 0.87
N LEU A 290 21.30 14.01 1.68
CA LEU A 290 21.12 15.38 2.15
C LEU A 290 21.56 15.57 3.60
N ALA A 291 22.42 16.57 3.80
CA ALA A 291 22.79 17.08 5.13
C ALA A 291 21.73 18.07 5.63
N TRP A 292 20.89 17.66 6.59
CA TRP A 292 19.83 18.49 7.17
C TRP A 292 20.27 19.13 8.48
N PHE A 293 19.92 20.42 8.60
CA PHE A 293 20.74 21.40 9.29
C PHE A 293 22.21 21.18 8.96
N GLY A 294 22.52 21.45 7.69
CA GLY A 294 23.87 21.56 7.19
C GLY A 294 24.67 22.66 7.89
N PRO A 295 25.87 22.99 7.39
CA PRO A 295 26.76 23.97 8.02
C PRO A 295 26.05 25.28 8.35
N ASN A 296 26.27 25.79 9.57
CA ASN A 296 25.75 27.08 10.04
C ASN A 296 26.73 28.23 9.76
N ASP A 297 26.35 29.46 10.15
CA ASP A 297 27.10 30.69 9.90
C ASP A 297 28.57 30.65 10.37
N ILE A 298 28.87 29.87 11.43
CA ILE A 298 30.23 29.75 11.98
C ILE A 298 31.01 28.64 11.26
N GLN A 299 30.32 27.59 10.81
CA GLN A 299 30.92 26.40 10.21
C GLN A 299 31.01 26.46 8.68
N ILE A 300 30.48 27.50 8.04
CA ILE A 300 30.57 27.66 6.58
C ILE A 300 32.02 27.92 6.15
N SER A 301 32.72 26.85 5.80
CA SER A 301 34.13 26.85 5.46
C SER A 301 34.43 25.87 4.32
N ASP A 302 35.62 26.00 3.73
CA ASP A 302 36.08 25.08 2.69
C ASP A 302 36.23 23.65 3.22
N SER A 303 36.77 23.49 4.44
CA SER A 303 36.97 22.19 5.07
C SER A 303 35.65 21.49 5.37
N THR A 304 34.63 22.22 5.81
CA THR A 304 33.31 21.62 6.11
C THR A 304 32.59 21.10 4.86
N TRP A 305 32.77 21.75 3.70
CA TRP A 305 32.27 21.21 2.43
C TRP A 305 33.09 20.02 1.94
N ALA A 306 34.42 20.04 2.15
CA ALA A 306 35.26 18.87 1.88
C ALA A 306 34.85 17.66 2.75
N ASP A 307 34.50 17.88 4.02
CA ASP A 307 33.98 16.84 4.92
C ASP A 307 32.64 16.28 4.40
N MET A 308 31.71 17.14 3.96
CA MET A 308 30.45 16.67 3.35
C MET A 308 30.71 15.83 2.10
N ASP A 309 31.61 16.28 1.24
CA ASP A 309 31.98 15.60 0.00
C ASP A 309 32.58 14.21 0.30
N GLU A 310 33.56 14.17 1.21
CA GLU A 310 34.25 12.96 1.67
C GLU A 310 33.28 11.96 2.32
N ALA A 311 32.32 12.44 3.11
CA ALA A 311 31.31 11.62 3.75
C ALA A 311 30.16 11.18 2.81
N GLY A 312 30.25 11.49 1.52
CA GLY A 312 29.30 11.00 0.53
C GLY A 312 28.01 11.81 0.40
N PHE A 313 27.91 12.96 1.08
CA PHE A 313 26.81 13.91 0.87
C PHE A 313 26.97 14.59 -0.49
N ASN A 314 25.83 14.89 -1.12
CA ASN A 314 25.77 15.66 -2.35
C ASN A 314 24.68 16.73 -2.32
N LEU A 315 23.96 16.85 -1.21
CA LEU A 315 22.93 17.86 -0.99
C LEU A 315 23.04 18.45 0.41
N CYS A 316 22.66 19.72 0.57
CA CYS A 316 22.53 20.32 1.89
C CYS A 316 21.36 21.31 2.01
N ILE A 317 20.78 21.38 3.21
CA ILE A 317 19.88 22.44 3.67
C ILE A 317 20.53 23.07 4.90
N SER A 318 21.09 24.27 4.71
CA SER A 318 21.72 25.05 5.78
C SER A 318 20.77 26.14 6.31
N PRO A 319 20.84 26.48 7.61
CA PRO A 319 19.94 27.44 8.24
C PRO A 319 20.28 28.92 7.97
N PHE A 320 21.01 29.21 6.89
CA PHE A 320 21.47 30.56 6.57
C PHE A 320 20.31 31.53 6.39
N ASN A 321 20.43 32.73 6.96
CA ASN A 321 19.43 33.80 6.83
C ASN A 321 19.98 35.07 6.14
N LYS A 322 21.23 35.03 5.65
CA LYS A 322 21.90 36.14 4.95
C LYS A 322 22.28 35.75 3.54
N ILE A 323 22.15 36.70 2.62
CA ILE A 323 22.46 36.53 1.19
C ILE A 323 23.91 36.11 0.99
N GLN A 324 24.84 36.72 1.73
CA GLN A 324 26.28 36.44 1.60
C GLN A 324 26.62 35.00 1.98
N LEU A 325 25.91 34.44 2.97
CA LEU A 325 26.11 33.04 3.39
C LEU A 325 25.56 32.07 2.34
N ASN A 326 24.38 32.35 1.80
CA ASN A 326 23.84 31.59 0.66
C ASN A 326 24.77 31.66 -0.57
N GLN A 327 25.36 32.82 -0.86
CA GLN A 327 26.32 32.96 -1.97
C GLN A 327 27.56 32.10 -1.73
N LYS A 328 28.11 32.14 -0.51
CA LYS A 328 29.26 31.32 -0.14
C LYS A 328 28.93 29.82 -0.22
N ALA A 329 27.73 29.42 0.20
CA ALA A 329 27.27 28.04 0.09
C ALA A 329 27.18 27.57 -1.37
N ILE A 330 26.64 28.42 -2.26
CA ILE A 330 26.60 28.16 -3.70
C ILE A 330 28.02 28.00 -4.28
N GLN A 331 28.95 28.90 -3.95
CA GLN A 331 30.33 28.82 -4.43
C GLN A 331 31.02 27.52 -3.97
N LEU A 332 30.90 27.17 -2.70
CA LEU A 332 31.44 25.93 -2.15
C LEU A 332 30.75 24.69 -2.75
N GLY A 333 29.42 24.74 -2.90
CA GLY A 333 28.63 23.68 -3.54
C GLY A 333 29.09 23.42 -4.97
N LYS A 334 29.41 24.47 -5.74
CA LYS A 334 29.97 24.33 -7.09
C LYS A 334 31.35 23.67 -7.08
N LYS A 335 32.21 24.01 -6.10
CA LYS A 335 33.55 23.44 -5.96
C LYS A 335 33.51 21.93 -5.66
N TYR A 336 32.59 21.50 -4.79
CA TYR A 336 32.54 20.11 -4.29
C TYR A 336 31.42 19.26 -4.91
N GLY A 337 30.67 19.79 -5.87
CA GLY A 337 29.54 19.06 -6.47
C GLY A 337 28.37 18.83 -5.49
N ILE A 338 28.17 19.73 -4.53
CA ILE A 338 27.10 19.66 -3.53
C ILE A 338 26.01 20.65 -3.92
N GLY A 339 24.78 20.16 -4.08
CA GLY A 339 23.60 20.96 -4.36
C GLY A 339 23.04 21.61 -3.10
N CYS A 340 22.73 22.89 -3.16
CA CYS A 340 22.22 23.66 -2.04
C CYS A 340 20.73 23.94 -2.21
N PHE A 341 19.93 23.53 -1.23
CA PHE A 341 18.57 24.02 -1.06
C PHE A 341 18.60 25.26 -0.18
N LEU A 342 18.42 26.44 -0.79
CA LEU A 342 18.58 27.71 -0.09
C LEU A 342 17.36 28.02 0.77
N LYS A 343 17.61 28.31 2.05
CA LYS A 343 16.64 28.95 2.92
C LYS A 343 16.72 30.45 2.71
N GLU A 344 15.71 31.03 2.08
CA GLU A 344 15.67 32.48 1.84
C GLU A 344 14.42 33.09 2.47
N TYR A 345 14.64 33.95 3.48
CA TYR A 345 13.57 34.56 4.26
C TYR A 345 12.64 35.45 3.43
N ARG A 346 13.07 35.93 2.25
CA ARG A 346 12.24 36.71 1.32
C ARG A 346 11.22 35.88 0.54
N MET A 347 11.32 34.55 0.52
CA MET A 347 10.36 33.70 -0.21
C MET A 347 8.93 33.74 0.35
N ASN A 348 8.74 34.25 1.58
CA ASN A 348 7.42 34.43 2.19
C ASN A 348 6.81 35.83 1.95
N LYS A 349 7.49 36.72 1.20
CA LYS A 349 7.04 38.08 0.86
C LYS A 349 6.78 38.22 -0.64
N LYS A 350 6.25 39.37 -1.07
CA LYS A 350 6.06 39.77 -2.50
C LYS A 350 7.37 39.81 -3.35
N LYS A 351 8.48 39.28 -2.85
CA LYS A 351 9.83 39.36 -3.43
C LYS A 351 10.34 38.04 -4.03
N LEU A 352 9.42 37.12 -4.38
CA LEU A 352 9.76 35.83 -4.98
C LEU A 352 10.58 35.98 -6.28
N LYS A 353 10.21 36.97 -7.10
CA LYS A 353 10.93 37.32 -8.33
C LYS A 353 12.41 37.66 -8.08
N ASP A 354 12.69 38.57 -7.14
CA ASP A 354 14.06 38.95 -6.77
C ASP A 354 14.91 37.77 -6.28
N VAL A 355 14.29 36.76 -5.65
CA VAL A 355 14.98 35.55 -5.19
C VAL A 355 15.31 34.65 -6.37
N VAL A 356 14.35 34.41 -7.27
CA VAL A 356 14.55 33.59 -8.46
C VAL A 356 15.59 34.21 -9.39
N GLU A 357 15.46 35.49 -9.73
CA GLU A 357 16.39 36.21 -10.61
C GLU A 357 17.84 36.20 -10.09
N ARG A 358 18.01 36.12 -8.76
CA ARG A 358 19.34 36.09 -8.14
C ARG A 358 20.03 34.73 -8.25
N TRP A 359 19.27 33.64 -8.08
CA TRP A 359 19.85 32.33 -7.80
C TRP A 359 19.63 31.29 -8.90
N SER A 360 18.58 31.44 -9.73
CA SER A 360 18.15 30.38 -10.67
C SER A 360 19.22 29.97 -11.69
N ASP A 361 20.22 30.80 -11.97
CA ASP A 361 21.34 30.45 -12.87
C ASP A 361 22.55 29.81 -12.18
N GLU A 362 22.54 29.71 -10.86
CA GLU A 362 23.65 29.13 -10.10
C GLU A 362 23.70 27.61 -10.26
N LYS A 363 24.86 27.10 -10.69
CA LYS A 363 25.04 25.67 -11.04
C LYS A 363 24.82 24.70 -9.87
N SER A 364 25.08 25.14 -8.63
CA SER A 364 24.95 24.36 -7.41
C SER A 364 23.63 24.63 -6.67
N LEU A 365 22.71 25.41 -7.25
CA LEU A 365 21.37 25.54 -6.69
C LEU A 365 20.59 24.24 -6.94
N ALA A 366 20.31 23.48 -5.88
CA ALA A 366 19.41 22.33 -5.95
C ALA A 366 17.94 22.77 -5.88
N GLY A 367 17.66 23.85 -5.15
CA GLY A 367 16.34 24.44 -5.08
C GLY A 367 16.21 25.34 -3.87
N TYR A 368 15.00 25.51 -3.38
CA TYR A 368 14.73 26.40 -2.26
C TYR A 368 13.96 25.67 -1.17
N TYR A 369 14.43 25.77 0.06
CA TYR A 369 13.73 25.24 1.23
C TYR A 369 12.64 26.22 1.66
N LEU A 370 11.39 25.75 1.68
CA LEU A 370 10.23 26.59 1.99
C LEU A 370 9.73 26.41 3.42
N LYS A 371 9.47 25.16 3.84
CA LYS A 371 8.86 24.89 5.14
C LYS A 371 9.12 23.48 5.64
N ASP A 372 9.21 23.36 6.95
CA ASP A 372 9.25 22.10 7.69
C ASP A 372 7.90 21.84 8.35
N GLU A 373 7.46 20.59 8.27
CA GLU A 373 6.26 20.00 8.87
C GLU A 373 5.01 20.92 8.86
N PRO A 374 4.46 21.31 7.70
CA PRO A 374 3.23 22.10 7.65
C PRO A 374 1.98 21.26 7.92
N SER A 375 1.03 21.80 8.69
CA SER A 375 -0.34 21.27 8.75
C SER A 375 -1.04 21.39 7.39
N ALA A 376 -1.99 20.52 7.07
CA ALA A 376 -2.79 20.60 5.85
C ALA A 376 -3.55 21.93 5.69
N THR A 377 -3.85 22.59 6.82
CA THR A 377 -4.42 23.95 6.83
C THR A 377 -3.51 24.99 6.16
N ASN A 378 -2.20 24.74 6.07
CA ASN A 378 -1.25 25.61 5.38
C ASN A 378 -1.11 25.30 3.88
N PHE A 379 -1.57 24.15 3.40
CA PHE A 379 -1.39 23.72 2.01
C PHE A 379 -1.95 24.71 0.98
N PRO A 380 -3.11 25.36 1.17
CA PRO A 380 -3.60 26.36 0.22
C PRO A 380 -2.64 27.53 0.00
N LEU A 381 -2.02 28.04 1.08
CA LEU A 381 -1.05 29.12 1.01
C LEU A 381 0.24 28.67 0.32
N LEU A 382 0.76 27.50 0.72
CA LEU A 382 2.00 26.94 0.14
C LEU A 382 1.81 26.62 -1.35
N THR A 383 0.65 26.11 -1.73
CA THR A 383 0.27 25.86 -3.13
C THR A 383 0.24 27.15 -3.94
N LYS A 384 -0.29 28.24 -3.38
CA LYS A 384 -0.27 29.55 -4.05
C LYS A 384 1.17 30.03 -4.28
N ILE A 385 2.04 29.88 -3.29
CA ILE A 385 3.47 30.22 -3.43
C ILE A 385 4.12 29.36 -4.52
N ASN A 386 3.87 28.05 -4.53
CA ASN A 386 4.43 27.14 -5.54
C ASN A 386 3.98 27.47 -6.96
N ARG A 387 2.69 27.81 -7.15
CA ARG A 387 2.17 28.22 -8.47
C ARG A 387 2.84 29.49 -9.00
N GLU A 388 3.06 30.49 -8.15
CA GLU A 388 3.78 31.70 -8.57
C GLU A 388 5.27 31.43 -8.80
N PHE A 389 5.88 30.60 -7.96
CA PHE A 389 7.27 30.19 -8.13
C PHE A 389 7.50 29.47 -9.46
N LYS A 390 6.67 28.49 -9.81
CA LYS A 390 6.81 27.71 -11.04
C LYS A 390 6.64 28.53 -12.32
N LYS A 391 6.01 29.72 -12.26
CA LYS A 391 6.00 30.68 -13.39
C LYS A 391 7.36 31.36 -13.59
N LEU A 392 8.14 31.50 -12.52
CA LEU A 392 9.43 32.18 -12.51
C LEU A 392 10.59 31.18 -12.68
N ASP A 393 10.49 30.01 -12.07
CA ASP A 393 11.49 28.94 -12.10
C ASP A 393 10.82 27.57 -12.07
N SER A 394 10.73 26.94 -13.24
CA SER A 394 10.20 25.58 -13.37
C SER A 394 11.25 24.49 -13.16
N ASN A 395 12.54 24.85 -13.11
CA ASN A 395 13.66 23.90 -13.17
C ASN A 395 14.23 23.58 -11.78
N HIS A 396 13.85 24.33 -10.75
CA HIS A 396 14.19 24.05 -9.36
C HIS A 396 12.96 23.68 -8.52
N TRP A 397 13.22 23.11 -7.34
CA TRP A 397 12.17 22.65 -6.43
C TRP A 397 11.90 23.70 -5.35
N LEU A 398 10.63 23.78 -4.91
CA LEU A 398 10.30 24.30 -3.60
C LEU A 398 10.17 23.15 -2.63
N TYR A 399 11.23 22.93 -1.88
CA TYR A 399 11.35 21.81 -0.96
C TYR A 399 10.50 22.05 0.30
N ILE A 400 9.70 21.04 0.67
CA ILE A 400 8.96 20.95 1.93
C ILE A 400 9.24 19.60 2.57
N ASN A 401 9.53 19.59 3.88
CA ASN A 401 9.53 18.38 4.69
C ASN A 401 8.17 18.24 5.39
N LEU A 402 7.59 17.03 5.39
CA LEU A 402 6.25 16.74 5.90
C LEU A 402 6.31 16.05 7.25
N PHE A 403 5.22 16.15 8.01
CA PHE A 403 5.04 15.36 9.23
C PHE A 403 5.09 13.85 8.93
N PRO A 404 5.49 13.02 9.92
CA PRO A 404 5.23 11.58 9.94
C PRO A 404 3.91 11.22 10.67
N ASP A 405 3.60 9.92 10.74
CA ASP A 405 2.37 9.38 11.33
C ASP A 405 2.23 9.55 12.85
N TYR A 406 3.28 9.95 13.55
CA TYR A 406 3.19 10.24 14.98
C TYR A 406 2.56 11.62 15.26
N ALA A 407 2.44 12.49 14.26
CA ALA A 407 1.68 13.72 14.39
C ALA A 407 0.19 13.35 14.45
N CYS A 408 -0.51 13.80 15.50
CA CYS A 408 -1.93 13.47 15.65
C CYS A 408 -2.76 14.16 14.55
N ASN A 409 -3.95 13.62 14.27
CA ASN A 409 -4.85 14.13 13.23
C ASN A 409 -5.13 15.64 13.33
N ALA A 410 -5.19 16.19 14.55
CA ALA A 410 -5.35 17.63 14.78
C ALA A 410 -4.15 18.45 14.26
N VAL A 411 -2.93 17.95 14.44
CA VAL A 411 -1.70 18.58 13.92
C VAL A 411 -1.62 18.42 12.39
N LEU A 412 -1.88 17.21 11.89
CA LEU A 412 -1.91 16.95 10.45
C LEU A 412 -2.96 17.80 9.73
N GLY A 413 -4.09 18.09 10.38
CA GLY A 413 -5.25 18.75 9.76
C GLY A 413 -6.05 17.82 8.84
N THR A 414 -5.90 16.50 8.98
CA THR A 414 -6.64 15.48 8.22
C THR A 414 -6.93 14.27 9.10
N ASN A 415 -7.79 13.36 8.63
CA ASN A 415 -8.27 12.21 9.41
C ASN A 415 -7.31 11.01 9.43
N SER A 416 -6.25 11.02 8.60
CA SER A 416 -5.24 9.98 8.57
C SER A 416 -3.95 10.47 7.90
N TYR A 417 -2.84 9.78 8.15
CA TYR A 417 -1.56 10.09 7.50
C TYR A 417 -1.62 9.93 5.97
N ALA A 418 -2.32 8.91 5.46
CA ALA A 418 -2.51 8.75 4.01
C ALA A 418 -3.31 9.92 3.40
N ALA A 419 -4.35 10.40 4.09
CA ALA A 419 -5.12 11.57 3.64
C ALA A 419 -4.27 12.85 3.64
N TYR A 420 -3.41 13.03 4.64
CA TYR A 420 -2.45 14.14 4.70
C TYR A 420 -1.50 14.15 3.48
N LEU A 421 -0.88 13.01 3.16
CA LEU A 421 0.04 12.90 2.03
C LEU A 421 -0.67 13.12 0.68
N ASN A 422 -1.84 12.50 0.46
CA ASN A 422 -2.59 12.69 -0.79
C ASN A 422 -3.07 14.15 -0.95
N SER A 423 -3.56 14.77 0.13
CA SER A 423 -3.95 16.18 0.10
C SER A 423 -2.78 17.10 -0.27
N PHE A 424 -1.57 16.80 0.23
CA PHE A 424 -0.38 17.54 -0.14
C PHE A 424 -0.04 17.37 -1.63
N ILE A 425 -0.09 16.13 -2.14
CA ILE A 425 0.20 15.82 -3.54
C ILE A 425 -0.77 16.54 -4.48
N GLU A 426 -2.07 16.42 -4.22
CA GLU A 426 -3.12 17.01 -5.05
C GLU A 426 -3.01 18.54 -5.11
N SER A 427 -2.70 19.16 -3.97
CA SER A 427 -2.62 20.62 -3.86
C SER A 427 -1.29 21.17 -4.35
N PHE A 428 -0.17 20.72 -3.77
CA PHE A 428 1.15 21.29 -3.96
C PHE A 428 1.87 20.74 -5.19
N LYS A 429 1.61 19.49 -5.59
CA LYS A 429 2.28 18.75 -6.68
C LYS A 429 3.82 18.69 -6.49
N PRO A 430 4.30 18.04 -5.43
CA PRO A 430 5.72 18.02 -5.10
C PRO A 430 6.53 17.13 -6.04
N GLU A 431 7.82 17.43 -6.18
CA GLU A 431 8.79 16.60 -6.89
C GLU A 431 9.21 15.36 -6.09
N VAL A 432 9.22 15.48 -4.76
CA VAL A 432 9.54 14.40 -3.81
C VAL A 432 8.64 14.49 -2.59
N LEU A 433 8.30 13.34 -1.99
CA LEU A 433 7.73 13.30 -0.64
C LEU A 433 8.86 13.18 0.38
N SER A 434 9.10 14.22 1.16
CA SER A 434 10.05 14.17 2.28
C SER A 434 9.32 14.12 3.61
N TYR A 435 9.85 13.33 4.54
CA TYR A 435 9.41 13.31 5.94
C TYR A 435 10.55 12.79 6.84
N ASP A 436 10.58 13.24 8.09
CA ASP A 436 11.45 12.67 9.12
C ASP A 436 10.68 11.76 10.08
N TYR A 437 11.21 10.57 10.35
CA TYR A 437 10.70 9.68 11.39
C TYR A 437 11.87 9.10 12.17
N TYR A 438 12.04 9.57 13.40
CA TYR A 438 13.08 9.05 14.29
C TYR A 438 12.55 7.87 15.11
N CYS A 439 13.00 6.66 14.76
CA CYS A 439 12.40 5.43 15.25
C CYS A 439 13.10 4.79 16.45
N ILE A 440 14.40 5.04 16.66
CA ILE A 440 15.19 4.41 17.73
C ILE A 440 15.24 5.35 18.94
N THR A 441 14.67 4.93 20.05
CA THR A 441 14.68 5.68 21.32
C THR A 441 15.40 4.89 22.41
N THR A 442 15.66 5.52 23.55
CA THR A 442 16.14 4.83 24.77
C THR A 442 15.18 3.75 25.26
N ASN A 443 13.90 3.81 24.85
CA ASN A 443 12.87 2.82 25.18
C ASN A 443 12.70 1.75 24.08
N GLY A 444 13.60 1.70 23.10
CA GLY A 444 13.54 0.79 21.96
C GLY A 444 12.98 1.43 20.69
N ILE A 445 12.58 0.58 19.74
CA ILE A 445 12.12 0.99 18.41
C ILE A 445 10.62 1.31 18.45
N LYS A 446 10.22 2.47 17.94
CA LYS A 446 8.80 2.86 17.83
C LYS A 446 8.02 1.88 16.96
N LYS A 447 6.88 1.41 17.47
CA LYS A 447 6.04 0.38 16.83
C LYS A 447 5.48 0.81 15.46
N THR A 448 5.20 2.10 15.26
CA THR A 448 4.59 2.61 14.02
C THR A 448 5.60 2.95 12.92
N TYR A 449 6.91 2.79 13.14
CA TYR A 449 7.93 3.16 12.15
C TYR A 449 7.69 2.51 10.78
N TYR A 450 7.46 1.19 10.76
CA TYR A 450 7.22 0.48 9.51
C TYR A 450 5.83 0.70 8.93
N LYS A 451 4.83 1.00 9.76
CA LYS A 451 3.49 1.45 9.31
C LYS A 451 3.61 2.75 8.52
N ASN A 452 4.37 3.71 9.03
CA ASN A 452 4.64 4.96 8.32
C ASN A 452 5.32 4.71 6.97
N LEU A 453 6.36 3.86 6.95
CA LEU A 453 7.06 3.45 5.73
C LEU A 453 6.13 2.78 4.71
N GLU A 454 5.24 1.89 5.16
CA GLU A 454 4.25 1.22 4.30
C GLU A 454 3.29 2.24 3.67
N ILE A 455 2.78 3.19 4.47
CA ILE A 455 1.85 4.22 3.98
C ILE A 455 2.53 5.12 2.94
N ILE A 456 3.72 5.66 3.25
CA ILE A 456 4.39 6.58 2.32
C ILE A 456 4.85 5.87 1.04
N ARG A 457 5.31 4.62 1.13
CA ARG A 457 5.63 3.80 -0.05
C ARG A 457 4.40 3.64 -0.94
N ASN A 458 3.24 3.29 -0.36
CA ASN A 458 2.02 3.07 -1.15
C ASN A 458 1.53 4.37 -1.80
N VAL A 459 1.56 5.50 -1.08
CA VAL A 459 1.21 6.82 -1.64
C VAL A 459 2.21 7.24 -2.74
N SER A 460 3.49 7.02 -2.52
CA SER A 460 4.57 7.29 -3.48
C SER A 460 4.37 6.52 -4.78
N LEU A 461 4.12 5.21 -4.70
CA LEU A 461 3.91 4.35 -5.87
C LEU A 461 2.62 4.72 -6.62
N LYS A 462 1.51 4.94 -5.89
CA LYS A 462 0.21 5.30 -6.48
C LYS A 462 0.29 6.59 -7.30
N ASN A 463 1.06 7.57 -6.83
CA ASN A 463 1.17 8.88 -7.47
C ASN A 463 2.40 9.03 -8.38
N ASN A 464 3.24 7.99 -8.47
CA ASN A 464 4.51 8.03 -9.19
C ASN A 464 5.42 9.22 -8.75
N ILE A 465 5.48 9.48 -7.45
CA ILE A 465 6.33 10.53 -6.84
C ILE A 465 7.32 9.85 -5.90
N PRO A 466 8.64 9.98 -6.10
CA PRO A 466 9.63 9.38 -5.21
C PRO A 466 9.55 9.95 -3.79
N PHE A 467 9.90 9.15 -2.79
CA PHE A 467 9.99 9.61 -1.41
C PHE A 467 11.43 9.61 -0.89
N TRP A 468 11.72 10.56 -0.01
CA TRP A 468 12.98 10.73 0.71
C TRP A 468 12.72 10.61 2.21
N ALA A 469 13.63 9.96 2.93
CA ALA A 469 13.42 9.64 4.34
C ALA A 469 14.68 9.91 5.16
N PHE A 470 14.48 10.26 6.42
CA PHE A 470 15.56 10.62 7.32
C PHE A 470 16.18 9.42 8.05
N THR A 471 17.42 9.64 8.48
CA THR A 471 18.05 8.96 9.61
C THR A 471 18.38 10.00 10.68
N LEU A 472 18.16 9.63 11.94
CA LEU A 472 18.68 10.42 13.06
C LEU A 472 20.16 10.11 13.26
N SER A 473 20.99 11.15 13.29
CA SER A 473 22.45 11.08 13.42
C SER A 473 23.01 11.87 14.60
N ASN A 474 22.16 12.32 15.53
CA ASN A 474 22.58 12.96 16.76
C ASN A 474 21.81 12.47 17.98
N VAL A 475 22.44 12.61 19.14
CA VAL A 475 21.81 12.42 20.45
C VAL A 475 20.95 13.63 20.79
N HIS A 476 19.68 13.40 21.13
CA HIS A 476 18.82 14.44 21.69
C HIS A 476 17.68 13.85 22.52
N ARG A 477 17.35 14.46 23.66
CA ARG A 477 16.25 14.01 24.53
C ARG A 477 16.34 12.49 24.83
N ASN A 478 15.37 11.70 24.38
CA ASN A 478 15.27 10.25 24.53
C ASN A 478 15.81 9.47 23.32
N TYR A 479 16.56 10.12 22.43
CA TYR A 479 17.24 9.47 21.31
C TYR A 479 18.71 9.23 21.69
N PRO A 480 19.18 7.96 21.68
CA PRO A 480 20.52 7.61 22.14
C PRO A 480 21.59 8.08 21.14
N GLN A 481 22.87 8.05 21.57
CA GLN A 481 24.00 8.20 20.66
C GLN A 481 23.89 7.17 19.52
N PRO A 482 23.90 7.59 18.24
CA PRO A 482 23.80 6.65 17.13
C PRO A 482 25.00 5.72 17.04
N THR A 483 24.74 4.42 16.95
CA THR A 483 25.74 3.40 16.59
C THR A 483 25.70 3.13 15.08
N GLU A 484 26.68 2.39 14.56
CA GLU A 484 26.63 1.95 13.16
C GLU A 484 25.35 1.15 12.86
N GLY A 485 24.92 0.30 13.80
CA GLY A 485 23.68 -0.47 13.68
C GLY A 485 22.43 0.41 13.61
N HIS A 486 22.38 1.50 14.39
CA HIS A 486 21.26 2.46 14.34
C HIS A 486 21.16 3.16 12.98
N ILE A 487 22.30 3.62 12.44
CA ILE A 487 22.35 4.32 11.16
C ILE A 487 22.00 3.37 10.02
N ARG A 488 22.59 2.17 10.00
CA ARG A 488 22.30 1.14 9.00
C ARG A 488 20.82 0.75 9.01
N PHE A 489 20.25 0.48 10.19
CA PHE A 489 18.86 0.10 10.33
C PHE A 489 17.92 1.13 9.70
N GLN A 490 18.10 2.42 10.01
CA GLN A 490 17.23 3.47 9.47
C GLN A 490 17.39 3.58 7.94
N LEU A 491 18.63 3.67 7.45
CA LEU A 491 18.89 3.90 6.03
C LEU A 491 18.51 2.69 5.16
N PHE A 492 18.92 1.48 5.53
CA PHE A 492 18.61 0.30 4.73
C PHE A 492 17.13 -0.09 4.81
N SER A 493 16.43 0.23 5.91
CA SER A 493 14.97 0.09 5.95
C SER A 493 14.29 1.03 4.98
N ASN A 494 14.71 2.31 4.94
CA ASN A 494 14.22 3.27 3.95
C ASN A 494 14.48 2.78 2.51
N LEU A 495 15.68 2.25 2.23
CA LEU A 495 16.03 1.71 0.91
C LEU A 495 15.23 0.45 0.55
N ALA A 496 15.00 -0.48 1.47
CA ALA A 496 14.18 -1.66 1.24
C ALA A 496 12.71 -1.32 0.90
N TYR A 497 12.22 -0.19 1.41
CA TYR A 497 10.92 0.37 1.04
C TYR A 497 10.91 1.19 -0.26
N GLY A 498 12.09 1.41 -0.87
CA GLY A 498 12.23 2.07 -2.16
C GLY A 498 12.50 3.57 -2.10
N ALA A 499 13.01 4.09 -0.98
CA ALA A 499 13.43 5.48 -0.89
C ALA A 499 14.43 5.84 -2.01
N LYS A 500 14.29 7.04 -2.58
CA LYS A 500 15.15 7.56 -3.65
C LYS A 500 16.03 8.73 -3.22
N GLY A 501 15.98 9.06 -1.94
CA GLY A 501 16.88 10.01 -1.29
C GLY A 501 16.91 9.77 0.21
N LEU A 502 18.05 10.04 0.82
CA LEU A 502 18.29 9.85 2.25
C LEU A 502 18.73 11.17 2.86
N GLN A 503 18.35 11.39 4.12
CA GLN A 503 18.57 12.67 4.78
C GLN A 503 19.07 12.46 6.20
N TYR A 504 19.99 13.29 6.66
CA TYR A 504 20.58 13.18 7.99
C TYR A 504 20.13 14.33 8.87
N TYR A 505 19.43 14.04 9.96
CA TYR A 505 19.17 14.99 11.05
C TYR A 505 20.08 14.63 12.24
N THR A 506 21.14 15.37 12.57
CA THR A 506 21.61 16.60 11.90
C THR A 506 23.07 16.47 11.50
N TYR A 507 23.44 17.19 10.44
CA TYR A 507 24.83 17.28 10.00
C TYR A 507 25.68 18.12 10.97
N CYS A 508 25.22 19.33 11.31
CA CYS A 508 25.88 20.21 12.27
C CYS A 508 25.14 20.27 13.60
N ASN A 509 25.85 20.69 14.65
CA ASN A 509 25.25 20.94 15.95
C ASN A 509 24.07 21.91 15.87
N ILE A 510 22.98 21.55 16.55
CA ILE A 510 21.87 22.44 16.86
C ILE A 510 21.70 22.49 18.36
N TRP A 511 21.74 23.71 18.91
CA TRP A 511 21.69 23.94 20.35
C TRP A 511 22.76 23.09 21.07
N ASN A 512 22.34 22.21 21.98
CA ASN A 512 23.23 21.33 22.74
C ASN A 512 23.34 19.91 22.15
N HIS A 513 22.75 19.66 20.97
CA HIS A 513 22.78 18.36 20.32
C HIS A 513 23.98 18.26 19.37
N ILE A 514 24.84 17.26 19.60
CA ILE A 514 26.06 17.06 18.83
C ILE A 514 25.74 16.34 17.52
N GLY A 515 25.95 17.00 16.37
CA GLY A 515 25.75 16.46 15.03
C GLY A 515 26.91 15.58 14.54
N LEU A 516 26.96 15.36 13.23
CA LEU A 516 28.11 14.72 12.58
C LEU A 516 29.38 15.58 12.73
N ILE A 517 29.22 16.89 12.66
CA ILE A 517 30.28 17.87 12.93
C ILE A 517 29.93 18.64 14.20
N ASP A 518 30.86 18.63 15.17
CA ASP A 518 30.69 19.31 16.44
C ASP A 518 30.71 20.84 16.31
N LYS A 519 30.39 21.56 17.40
CA LYS A 519 30.37 23.04 17.41
C LYS A 519 31.71 23.72 17.06
N LYS A 520 32.84 23.00 17.18
CA LYS A 520 34.19 23.49 16.84
C LYS A 520 34.59 23.15 15.40
N GLY A 521 33.75 22.43 14.67
CA GLY A 521 34.05 21.97 13.31
C GLY A 521 34.80 20.63 13.27
N ALA A 522 34.91 19.92 14.39
CA ALA A 522 35.56 18.61 14.43
C ALA A 522 34.58 17.49 14.07
N ARG A 523 35.09 16.46 13.40
CA ARG A 523 34.36 15.23 13.06
C ARG A 523 34.06 14.43 14.33
N THR A 524 32.85 13.87 14.42
CA THR A 524 32.45 12.98 15.52
C THR A 524 32.52 11.51 15.11
N ASP A 525 32.40 10.58 16.06
CA ASP A 525 32.32 9.15 15.74
C ASP A 525 31.15 8.83 14.78
N THR A 526 30.02 9.55 14.93
CA THR A 526 28.88 9.40 14.02
C THR A 526 29.20 9.86 12.60
N TYR A 527 30.12 10.83 12.42
CA TYR A 527 30.58 11.22 11.08
C TYR A 527 31.33 10.09 10.39
N GLU A 528 32.25 9.41 11.07
CA GLU A 528 32.98 8.29 10.48
C GLU A 528 32.03 7.12 10.15
N ILE A 529 31.02 6.88 10.99
CA ILE A 529 29.93 5.94 10.70
C ILE A 529 29.16 6.37 9.44
N ALA A 530 28.72 7.63 9.37
CA ALA A 530 27.96 8.14 8.22
C ALA A 530 28.76 8.06 6.93
N LYS A 531 30.04 8.46 6.93
CA LYS A 531 30.96 8.35 5.81
C LYS A 531 31.08 6.92 5.30
N LYS A 532 31.28 5.96 6.21
CA LYS A 532 31.36 4.53 5.85
C LYS A 532 30.08 4.04 5.19
N VAL A 533 28.92 4.28 5.82
CA VAL A 533 27.62 3.79 5.33
C VAL A 533 27.19 4.49 4.03
N ASN A 534 27.43 5.79 3.91
CA ASN A 534 27.15 6.54 2.68
C ASN A 534 27.97 6.03 1.50
N ARG A 535 29.26 5.71 1.70
CA ARG A 535 30.09 5.12 0.64
C ARG A 535 29.47 3.82 0.11
N GLU A 536 28.97 2.96 0.99
CA GLU A 536 28.28 1.72 0.63
C GLU A 536 26.98 1.98 -0.14
N ILE A 537 26.20 2.99 0.26
CA ILE A 537 24.96 3.38 -0.41
C ILE A 537 25.23 3.96 -1.80
N GLN A 538 26.24 4.83 -1.92
CA GLN A 538 26.70 5.36 -3.21
C GLN A 538 27.17 4.23 -4.13
N GLY A 539 27.79 3.19 -3.57
CA GLY A 539 28.17 1.97 -4.29
C GLY A 539 26.97 1.18 -4.84
N LEU A 540 25.85 1.13 -4.12
CA LEU A 540 24.60 0.47 -4.57
C LEU A 540 23.78 1.31 -5.56
N ALA A 541 24.05 2.60 -5.65
CA ALA A 541 23.24 3.57 -6.38
C ALA A 541 22.99 3.23 -7.87
N PRO A 542 23.96 2.69 -8.65
CA PRO A 542 23.72 2.31 -10.04
C PRO A 542 22.55 1.34 -10.24
N LEU A 543 22.32 0.46 -9.26
CA LEU A 543 21.16 -0.43 -9.26
C LEU A 543 19.96 0.24 -8.61
N LEU A 544 20.09 0.69 -7.35
CA LEU A 544 18.96 1.15 -6.54
C LEU A 544 18.18 2.30 -7.17
N LEU A 545 18.84 3.20 -7.90
CA LEU A 545 18.15 4.31 -8.56
C LEU A 545 17.27 3.84 -9.70
N ASN A 546 17.54 2.71 -10.35
CA ASN A 546 16.75 2.18 -11.47
C ASN A 546 15.70 1.13 -11.04
N LEU A 547 15.79 0.64 -9.81
CA LEU A 547 14.89 -0.40 -9.30
C LEU A 547 13.56 0.17 -8.79
N LYS A 548 12.43 -0.36 -9.25
CA LYS A 548 11.09 -0.01 -8.75
C LYS A 548 10.69 -0.96 -7.62
N SER A 549 10.31 -0.45 -6.45
CA SER A 549 9.78 -1.30 -5.37
C SER A 549 8.44 -1.91 -5.80
N ILE A 550 8.30 -3.23 -5.70
CA ILE A 550 7.08 -3.98 -6.07
C ILE A 550 6.40 -4.62 -4.86
N ALA A 551 7.16 -5.05 -3.85
CA ALA A 551 6.59 -5.54 -2.59
C ALA A 551 7.56 -5.35 -1.43
N VAL A 552 7.03 -5.28 -0.21
CA VAL A 552 7.83 -5.35 1.02
C VAL A 552 7.15 -6.28 1.99
N PHE A 553 7.93 -7.16 2.61
CA PHE A 553 7.46 -8.11 3.61
C PHE A 553 8.37 -8.15 4.82
N HIS A 554 7.86 -8.75 5.89
CA HIS A 554 8.53 -8.86 7.17
C HIS A 554 8.47 -10.29 7.69
N THR A 555 9.56 -10.74 8.32
CA THR A 555 9.52 -11.95 9.15
C THR A 555 8.99 -11.62 10.56
N LYS A 556 8.68 -12.68 11.32
CA LYS A 556 8.18 -12.54 12.70
C LYS A 556 9.24 -11.92 13.63
N PRO A 557 8.84 -11.12 14.64
CA PRO A 557 7.47 -10.62 14.87
C PRO A 557 7.06 -9.60 13.79
N VAL A 558 5.83 -9.62 13.29
CA VAL A 558 5.43 -8.73 12.17
C VAL A 558 5.12 -7.32 12.70
N PRO A 559 5.80 -6.27 12.22
CA PRO A 559 5.52 -4.90 12.65
C PRO A 559 4.10 -4.46 12.30
N GLU A 560 3.55 -3.55 13.10
CA GLU A 560 2.21 -3.00 12.88
C GLU A 560 2.08 -2.42 11.47
N GLY A 561 0.95 -2.69 10.80
CA GLY A 561 0.64 -2.14 9.49
C GLY A 561 1.48 -2.73 8.34
N THR A 562 2.23 -3.81 8.57
CA THR A 562 3.06 -4.48 7.55
C THR A 562 2.58 -5.88 7.20
N LYS A 563 3.18 -6.49 6.17
CA LYS A 563 2.81 -7.80 5.65
C LYS A 563 3.79 -8.89 6.07
N PHE A 564 3.28 -10.01 6.58
CA PHE A 564 4.08 -11.20 6.85
C PHE A 564 4.58 -11.83 5.55
N PHE A 565 5.84 -12.26 5.54
CA PHE A 565 6.41 -12.99 4.41
C PHE A 565 6.00 -14.47 4.43
N THR A 566 5.35 -14.94 3.38
CA THR A 566 5.08 -16.37 3.12
C THR A 566 5.95 -16.85 1.96
N SER A 567 5.66 -16.40 0.75
CA SER A 567 6.45 -16.62 -0.46
C SER A 567 6.17 -15.50 -1.46
N TYR A 568 7.18 -15.13 -2.26
CA TYR A 568 7.03 -14.13 -3.31
C TYR A 568 8.20 -14.20 -4.32
N ASN A 569 7.89 -14.14 -5.62
CA ASN A 569 8.85 -14.12 -6.73
C ASN A 569 10.08 -15.03 -6.53
N GLY A 570 9.86 -16.34 -6.46
CA GLY A 570 10.94 -17.33 -6.35
C GLY A 570 11.46 -17.56 -4.94
N VAL A 571 11.22 -16.67 -3.98
CA VAL A 571 11.57 -16.89 -2.56
C VAL A 571 10.41 -17.57 -1.85
N ILE A 572 10.62 -18.76 -1.29
CA ILE A 572 9.57 -19.57 -0.65
C ILE A 572 9.63 -19.55 0.87
N SER A 573 10.75 -19.12 1.47
CA SER A 573 10.84 -18.89 2.91
C SER A 573 12.00 -17.96 3.29
N CYS A 574 11.82 -17.25 4.41
CA CYS A 574 12.84 -16.44 5.06
C CYS A 574 12.70 -16.62 6.58
N SER A 575 13.75 -17.10 7.25
CA SER A 575 13.64 -17.53 8.66
C SER A 575 14.87 -17.18 9.51
N ASN A 576 14.82 -17.61 10.76
CA ASN A 576 15.85 -17.52 11.81
C ASN A 576 16.07 -16.14 12.45
N ALA A 577 15.79 -15.04 11.74
CA ALA A 577 15.86 -13.70 12.34
C ALA A 577 14.78 -12.72 11.84
N PRO A 578 14.45 -11.69 12.64
CA PRO A 578 13.70 -10.52 12.21
C PRO A 578 14.36 -9.83 11.00
N ALA A 579 13.63 -9.75 9.88
CA ALA A 579 14.14 -9.23 8.62
C ALA A 579 13.07 -8.44 7.85
N VAL A 580 13.53 -7.49 7.05
CA VAL A 580 12.74 -6.81 6.01
C VAL A 580 13.15 -7.39 4.66
N LEU A 581 12.17 -7.74 3.84
CA LEU A 581 12.35 -8.22 2.48
C LEU A 581 11.75 -7.21 1.50
N GLY A 582 12.60 -6.36 0.93
CA GLY A 582 12.21 -5.42 -0.13
C GLY A 582 12.40 -6.05 -1.50
N PHE A 583 11.31 -6.25 -2.24
CA PHE A 583 11.34 -6.75 -3.61
C PHE A 583 11.26 -5.60 -4.60
N PHE A 584 12.07 -5.67 -5.63
CA PHE A 584 12.16 -4.68 -6.68
C PHE A 584 12.13 -5.32 -8.07
N LYS A 585 11.81 -4.50 -9.05
CA LYS A 585 11.83 -4.85 -10.47
C LYS A 585 12.70 -3.85 -11.23
N SER A 586 13.59 -4.35 -12.09
CA SER A 586 14.38 -3.51 -13.00
C SER A 586 13.57 -3.11 -14.24
N PRO A 587 14.03 -2.13 -15.04
CA PRO A 587 13.45 -1.81 -16.34
C PRO A 587 13.39 -3.02 -17.30
N GLU A 588 14.36 -3.92 -17.19
CA GLU A 588 14.47 -5.17 -17.96
C GLU A 588 13.57 -6.30 -17.40
N ASN A 589 12.73 -5.99 -16.41
CA ASN A 589 11.84 -6.90 -15.71
C ASN A 589 12.51 -7.94 -14.80
N GLU A 590 13.77 -7.73 -14.43
CA GLU A 590 14.51 -8.61 -13.53
C GLU A 590 14.09 -8.37 -12.07
N ILE A 591 14.06 -9.43 -11.25
CA ILE A 591 13.66 -9.34 -9.86
C ILE A 591 14.89 -9.15 -8.97
N PHE A 592 14.78 -8.17 -8.08
CA PHE A 592 15.77 -7.91 -7.06
C PHE A 592 15.16 -8.03 -5.66
N LEU A 593 15.96 -8.51 -4.72
CA LEU A 593 15.61 -8.70 -3.32
C LEU A 593 16.65 -8.04 -2.42
N MET A 594 16.22 -7.03 -1.67
CA MET A 594 16.99 -6.50 -0.54
C MET A 594 16.54 -7.19 0.74
N ILE A 595 17.48 -7.82 1.44
CA ILE A 595 17.26 -8.35 2.79
C ILE A 595 17.93 -7.40 3.78
N VAL A 596 17.19 -6.91 4.77
CA VAL A 596 17.69 -6.07 5.86
C VAL A 596 17.56 -6.80 7.19
N ASN A 597 18.62 -6.80 8.00
CA ASN A 597 18.56 -7.19 9.39
C ASN A 597 17.71 -6.18 10.16
N ARG A 598 16.56 -6.61 10.68
CA ARG A 598 15.62 -5.74 11.40
C ARG A 598 15.97 -5.57 12.88
N ASN A 599 17.14 -6.03 13.30
CA ASN A 599 17.72 -5.77 14.62
C ASN A 599 18.85 -4.75 14.49
N PRO A 600 18.75 -3.55 15.09
CA PRO A 600 19.79 -2.53 15.03
C PRO A 600 20.91 -2.72 16.07
N PHE A 601 20.81 -3.75 16.92
CA PHE A 601 21.74 -4.00 18.02
C PHE A 601 22.59 -5.26 17.81
N GLU A 602 22.00 -6.31 17.24
CA GLU A 602 22.65 -7.63 17.13
C GLU A 602 22.81 -8.08 15.69
N GLU A 603 23.85 -8.88 15.45
CA GLU A 603 24.00 -9.58 14.19
C GLU A 603 22.90 -10.63 14.01
N ALA A 604 22.53 -10.86 12.75
CA ALA A 604 21.50 -11.82 12.38
C ALA A 604 22.05 -12.80 11.35
N GLU A 605 21.63 -14.05 11.51
CA GLU A 605 21.80 -15.09 10.52
C GLU A 605 20.42 -15.39 9.90
N ILE A 606 20.30 -15.18 8.60
CA ILE A 606 19.05 -15.31 7.85
C ILE A 606 19.19 -16.45 6.86
N PHE A 607 18.20 -17.33 6.82
CA PHE A 607 18.10 -18.39 5.81
C PHE A 607 17.00 -18.05 4.82
N LEU A 608 17.37 -18.04 3.55
CA LEU A 608 16.43 -17.99 2.43
C LEU A 608 16.33 -19.36 1.79
N THR A 609 15.11 -19.72 1.39
CA THR A 609 14.89 -20.85 0.48
C THR A 609 14.22 -20.32 -0.78
N PHE A 610 14.71 -20.80 -1.93
CA PHE A 610 14.20 -20.47 -3.25
C PHE A 610 13.39 -21.65 -3.82
N ASP A 611 12.46 -21.35 -4.73
CA ASP A 611 11.81 -22.38 -5.52
C ASP A 611 12.75 -22.97 -6.58
N LYS A 612 12.29 -23.98 -7.31
CA LYS A 612 13.09 -24.64 -8.36
C LYS A 612 13.23 -23.83 -9.64
N ASN A 613 12.48 -22.74 -9.79
CA ASN A 613 12.50 -21.88 -10.98
C ASN A 613 13.53 -20.76 -10.86
N VAL A 614 14.06 -20.49 -9.65
CA VAL A 614 15.21 -19.60 -9.45
C VAL A 614 16.47 -20.28 -9.98
N GLU A 615 16.88 -19.87 -11.19
CA GLU A 615 18.03 -20.43 -11.90
C GLU A 615 19.37 -19.99 -11.30
N SER A 616 19.45 -18.75 -10.85
CA SER A 616 20.68 -18.20 -10.25
C SER A 616 20.36 -17.11 -9.25
N VAL A 617 21.21 -16.97 -8.24
CA VAL A 617 21.18 -15.85 -7.31
C VAL A 617 22.50 -15.10 -7.45
N MET A 618 22.42 -13.80 -7.69
CA MET A 618 23.59 -12.93 -7.81
C MET A 618 23.52 -11.81 -6.79
N GLU A 619 24.61 -11.55 -6.07
CA GLU A 619 24.70 -10.45 -5.12
C GLU A 619 25.30 -9.20 -5.77
N ALA A 620 24.71 -8.05 -5.46
CA ALA A 620 25.25 -6.75 -5.81
C ALA A 620 26.50 -6.42 -4.97
N ASP A 621 27.67 -6.32 -5.62
CA ASP A 621 28.91 -5.92 -4.96
C ASP A 621 29.01 -4.40 -4.88
N ARG A 622 28.47 -3.85 -3.79
CA ARG A 622 28.48 -2.41 -3.49
C ARG A 622 29.86 -1.81 -3.24
N PHE A 623 30.93 -2.60 -3.16
CA PHE A 623 32.28 -2.10 -2.94
C PHE A 623 33.05 -1.92 -4.24
N LYS A 624 32.51 -2.40 -5.37
CA LYS A 624 33.10 -2.25 -6.71
C LYS A 624 32.36 -1.20 -7.53
N LYS A 625 33.12 -0.48 -8.36
CA LYS A 625 32.58 0.52 -9.29
C LYS A 625 31.54 -0.12 -10.22
N GLY A 626 30.38 0.52 -10.33
CA GLY A 626 29.27 0.03 -11.16
C GLY A 626 28.38 -1.03 -10.50
N CYS A 627 28.69 -1.47 -9.27
CA CYS A 627 27.92 -2.46 -8.52
C CYS A 627 27.66 -3.76 -9.31
N PRO A 628 28.71 -4.48 -9.74
CA PRO A 628 28.54 -5.70 -10.51
C PRO A 628 27.79 -6.77 -9.71
N LEU A 629 27.02 -7.58 -10.42
CA LEU A 629 26.32 -8.72 -9.87
C LEU A 629 27.25 -9.95 -9.86
N ILE A 630 27.49 -10.51 -8.68
CA ILE A 630 28.39 -11.64 -8.46
C ILE A 630 27.53 -12.88 -8.17
N PRO A 631 27.63 -13.96 -8.96
CA PRO A 631 26.96 -15.21 -8.67
C PRO A 631 27.33 -15.73 -7.28
N ILE A 632 26.32 -16.10 -6.49
CA ILE A 632 26.52 -16.71 -5.18
C ILE A 632 26.06 -18.17 -5.21
N ARG A 633 26.86 -19.02 -4.58
CA ARG A 633 26.52 -20.44 -4.46
C ARG A 633 25.32 -20.60 -3.54
N ILE A 634 24.30 -21.29 -4.04
CA ILE A 634 23.15 -21.74 -3.27
C ILE A 634 23.22 -23.26 -3.14
N ASP A 635 23.01 -23.80 -1.94
CA ASP A 635 23.07 -25.25 -1.70
C ASP A 635 21.64 -25.76 -1.49
N ASN A 636 21.18 -26.66 -2.36
CA ASN A 636 19.80 -27.20 -2.34
C ASN A 636 18.72 -26.10 -2.28
N GLN A 637 18.83 -25.09 -3.16
CA GLN A 637 17.98 -23.88 -3.18
C GLN A 637 17.96 -23.08 -1.88
N LYS A 638 18.97 -23.23 -1.01
CA LYS A 638 19.08 -22.47 0.24
C LYS A 638 20.28 -21.55 0.21
N LEU A 639 20.09 -20.37 0.80
CA LEU A 639 21.14 -19.39 1.01
C LEU A 639 21.16 -18.97 2.48
N LYS A 640 22.35 -19.03 3.05
CA LYS A 640 22.65 -18.57 4.40
C LYS A 640 23.33 -17.20 4.32
N ILE A 641 22.78 -16.21 5.02
CA ILE A 641 23.23 -14.82 4.99
C ILE A 641 23.54 -14.38 6.42
N LYS A 642 24.76 -13.90 6.66
CA LYS A 642 25.10 -13.19 7.89
C LYS A 642 25.02 -11.68 7.66
N LEU A 643 24.30 -10.97 8.52
CA LEU A 643 24.15 -9.51 8.47
C LEU A 643 24.50 -8.91 9.83
N SER A 644 25.37 -7.90 9.83
CA SER A 644 25.62 -7.06 11.00
C SER A 644 24.35 -6.27 11.38
N PRO A 645 24.31 -5.65 12.58
CA PRO A 645 23.13 -4.91 13.04
C PRO A 645 22.66 -3.88 12.01
N GLY A 646 21.36 -3.91 11.69
CA GLY A 646 20.73 -3.00 10.73
C GLY A 646 21.19 -3.10 9.27
N ASN A 647 22.15 -3.98 8.95
CA ASN A 647 22.76 -4.04 7.63
C ASN A 647 21.88 -4.75 6.60
N ALA A 648 22.18 -4.56 5.32
CA ALA A 648 21.46 -5.18 4.22
C ALA A 648 22.39 -5.76 3.14
N ARG A 649 21.83 -6.67 2.34
CA ARG A 649 22.40 -7.19 1.09
C ARG A 649 21.32 -7.17 0.00
N LEU A 650 21.73 -6.94 -1.24
CA LEU A 650 20.86 -6.85 -2.41
C LEU A 650 21.22 -7.98 -3.39
N PHE A 651 20.21 -8.73 -3.81
CA PHE A 651 20.36 -9.86 -4.72
C PHE A 651 19.50 -9.65 -5.97
N LYS A 652 19.96 -10.12 -7.12
CA LYS A 652 19.12 -10.46 -8.27
C LYS A 652 18.78 -11.95 -8.17
N ILE A 653 17.51 -12.29 -8.34
CA ILE A 653 16.95 -13.65 -8.18
C ILE A 653 16.11 -14.05 -9.39
#